data_AF-A0A084W9X7-F1
#
_entry.id   AF-A0A084W9X7-F1
#
_cell.length_a   1.000
_cell.length_b   1.000
_cell.length_c   1.000
_cell.angle_alpha   90.00
_cell.angle_beta   90.00
_cell.angle_gamma   90.00
#
_symmetry.space_group_name_H-M   'P 1'
#
loop_
_entity.id
_entity.type
_entity.pdbx_description
1 polymer ?
#
loop_
_entity_poly.entity_id
_entity_poly.type
_entity_poly.pdbx_seq_one_letter_code
_entity_poly.pdbx_strand_id
1 'polypeptide(L)'
;MKWWCPVILCFISFLIILTEAVHSTLHPRVVIIGAGAAGISTASHLYQNGITNITLLEGSQRIGGRIRTVSFGNGVVELGAQWCHGEQDNIAYQMASVYPGLLKTSIVASDGVLMRSNGTQVPEELAERLMALAEGIVESKERNTFAGSLGDFFTQQYWNKLQTDSAYKDVSRDLAEQFLVYYHNYERGYNAFDSWYEVAANESDSYVVSEGNQVLAWMGEKGFSTILDIVSGNYPGIVDTRLTPVPLDKLIKYGQFVTNIQWNGTPNTTVLITTDDGSHYEADHVIVTVSLGVLKENHQTMFTPSLPTVNLDAIKGLYFGTVNKIVILFDAPIPEEFPNTLQLLWYDSDLQTLRKSKHAWTEGISTFFRIDNQPNVVGAWMNGVEGRQAELLPDETIIEGVQYILNIFANNIQFGKVQSIISAMETDPSVLIVGAGAAGIAAATRLLERGFQSITILEANDRIGGRIHSVRRGTNVLDYGAQWVHGKENNFVYDMANEYNLIEVEDHMENELYYTSKGSMVPKEKSDRIMQTLNDLMEANEENLKKFPGSLGAFYDKVFHEGLRAGCFKGMDLRTCQQMYDFFVKYHNTYNATDTLHDVSGAGLLEFEDHQDEYLINWKNRGFHTILDLLMKKLPEQNCAPIPVENYVRFNHIVCSIEWNRPAGTVTCTNGATFTATHLIVTVSLGVLKEMHTAWFDPPLPEPKRNAIEGLYIGTIDKMFLEFDEPFWLRDWHGFGLLWEPEDLAELRATPSRQWLESVCSFFVPDRTERLLVGWIYGHDARTMESLPEADVIDGLMYLLRKFLPADQFRLQRSTRPAWFSRSRWYSDPHFRGSYSSRSIKSDAIGATAADLAFPLTTRQSGVSDVTLPIVQFAGEASHPQFYSTVQGAIASGWREADRLIDIYRPNMLNRPAASTTKNLPMKGKL
;
A
#
# COMPACT_ATOMS: atom_id res chain seq x y z
N MET A 1 -17.74 -60.29 -25.46
CA MET A 1 -17.41 -58.84 -25.55
C MET A 1 -16.57 -58.45 -24.34
N LYS A 2 -15.24 -58.62 -24.38
CA LYS A 2 -14.31 -58.27 -23.28
C LYS A 2 -12.93 -57.86 -23.82
N TRP A 3 -12.89 -57.06 -24.90
CA TRP A 3 -11.62 -56.66 -25.55
C TRP A 3 -11.60 -55.20 -26.07
N TRP A 4 -12.54 -54.34 -25.65
CA TRP A 4 -12.67 -52.97 -26.22
C TRP A 4 -12.40 -51.82 -25.24
N CYS A 5 -12.11 -52.08 -23.96
CA CYS A 5 -11.83 -51.00 -22.99
C CYS A 5 -10.42 -50.38 -23.11
N PRO A 6 -9.33 -51.16 -23.29
CA PRO A 6 -7.98 -50.58 -23.33
C PRO A 6 -7.72 -49.75 -24.59
N VAL A 7 -8.30 -50.15 -25.72
CA VAL A 7 -8.12 -49.48 -27.02
C VAL A 7 -8.86 -48.14 -27.05
N ILE A 8 -10.04 -48.04 -26.43
CA ILE A 8 -10.82 -46.79 -26.34
C ILE A 8 -10.14 -45.79 -25.40
N LEU A 9 -9.59 -46.24 -24.27
CA LEU A 9 -8.80 -45.38 -23.36
C LEU A 9 -7.52 -44.87 -24.01
N CYS A 10 -6.76 -45.72 -24.72
CA CYS A 10 -5.60 -45.26 -25.50
C CYS A 10 -6.00 -44.32 -26.64
N PHE A 11 -7.12 -44.56 -27.34
CA PHE A 11 -7.59 -43.65 -28.38
C PHE A 11 -8.05 -42.30 -27.81
N ILE A 12 -8.73 -42.27 -26.66
CA ILE A 12 -9.16 -41.03 -26.01
C ILE A 12 -7.94 -40.27 -25.47
N SER A 13 -6.95 -40.93 -24.86
CA SER A 13 -5.70 -40.28 -24.46
C SER A 13 -4.89 -39.79 -25.65
N PHE A 14 -4.84 -40.53 -26.75
CA PHE A 14 -4.16 -40.11 -27.98
C PHE A 14 -4.89 -38.95 -28.67
N LEU A 15 -6.24 -38.94 -28.64
CA LEU A 15 -7.05 -37.84 -29.16
C LEU A 15 -6.92 -36.58 -28.29
N ILE A 16 -6.86 -36.72 -26.95
CA ILE A 16 -6.62 -35.61 -26.01
C ILE A 16 -5.24 -35.00 -26.22
N ILE A 17 -4.19 -35.83 -26.34
CA ILE A 17 -2.82 -35.38 -26.63
C ILE A 17 -2.75 -34.72 -28.01
N LEU A 18 -3.44 -35.25 -29.03
CA LEU A 18 -3.56 -34.61 -30.34
C LEU A 18 -4.34 -33.30 -30.27
N THR A 19 -5.41 -33.20 -29.48
CA THR A 19 -6.15 -31.94 -29.31
C THR A 19 -5.37 -30.91 -28.52
N GLU A 20 -4.62 -31.28 -27.48
CA GLU A 20 -3.75 -30.37 -26.73
C GLU A 20 -2.57 -29.89 -27.59
N ALA A 21 -1.95 -30.79 -28.36
CA ALA A 21 -0.89 -30.44 -29.30
C ALA A 21 -1.40 -29.57 -30.46
N VAL A 22 -2.63 -29.79 -30.95
CA VAL A 22 -3.25 -28.93 -31.97
C VAL A 22 -3.69 -27.59 -31.37
N HIS A 23 -4.19 -27.56 -30.13
CA HIS A 23 -4.62 -26.32 -29.47
C HIS A 23 -3.42 -25.43 -29.08
N SER A 24 -2.30 -26.00 -28.62
CA SER A 24 -1.05 -25.25 -28.37
C SER A 24 -0.44 -24.67 -29.65
N THR A 25 -0.60 -25.33 -30.80
CA THR A 25 -0.17 -24.79 -32.10
C THR A 25 -1.06 -23.65 -32.63
N LEU A 26 -2.30 -23.52 -32.15
CA LEU A 26 -3.25 -22.49 -32.58
C LEU A 26 -3.27 -21.26 -31.65
N HIS A 27 -2.90 -21.39 -30.37
CA HIS A 27 -2.89 -20.30 -29.38
C HIS A 27 -1.69 -20.41 -28.41
N PRO A 28 -0.46 -20.09 -28.85
CA PRO A 28 0.74 -20.25 -28.03
C PRO A 28 0.73 -19.36 -26.78
N ARG A 29 1.12 -19.92 -25.63
CA ARG A 29 1.36 -19.18 -24.37
C ARG A 29 2.72 -18.49 -24.44
N VAL A 30 2.71 -17.16 -24.48
CA VAL A 30 3.95 -16.37 -24.51
C VAL A 30 4.12 -15.62 -23.20
N VAL A 31 5.24 -15.84 -22.52
CA VAL A 31 5.65 -15.03 -21.37
C VAL A 31 6.75 -14.07 -21.80
N ILE A 32 6.58 -12.79 -21.50
CA ILE A 32 7.57 -11.75 -21.77
C ILE A 32 8.08 -11.24 -20.43
N ILE A 33 9.40 -11.16 -20.26
CA ILE A 33 10.03 -10.75 -19.02
C ILE A 33 10.60 -9.34 -19.20
N GLY A 34 10.08 -8.40 -18.41
CA GLY A 34 10.36 -6.97 -18.48
C GLY A 34 9.30 -6.19 -19.29
N ALA A 35 8.83 -5.08 -18.73
CA ALA A 35 7.91 -4.12 -19.32
C ALA A 35 8.61 -2.83 -19.78
N GLY A 36 9.87 -2.93 -20.17
CA GLY A 36 10.56 -1.86 -20.89
C GLY A 36 9.97 -1.62 -22.28
N ALA A 37 10.51 -0.64 -23.01
CA ALA A 37 10.10 -0.35 -24.40
C ALA A 37 10.09 -1.62 -25.29
N ALA A 38 11.11 -2.47 -25.16
CA ALA A 38 11.19 -3.74 -25.90
C ALA A 38 10.08 -4.73 -25.51
N GLY A 39 9.78 -4.88 -24.22
CA GLY A 39 8.73 -5.77 -23.72
C GLY A 39 7.33 -5.30 -24.13
N ILE A 40 7.04 -4.02 -23.98
CA ILE A 40 5.77 -3.42 -24.42
C ILE A 40 5.61 -3.53 -25.93
N SER A 41 6.66 -3.26 -26.71
CA SER A 41 6.65 -3.43 -28.17
C SER A 41 6.40 -4.89 -28.57
N THR A 42 7.06 -5.84 -27.90
CA THR A 42 6.88 -7.27 -28.14
C THR A 42 5.44 -7.70 -27.86
N ALA A 43 4.90 -7.35 -26.68
CA ALA A 43 3.53 -7.70 -26.31
C ALA A 43 2.52 -7.10 -27.29
N SER A 44 2.73 -5.82 -27.65
CA SER A 44 1.83 -5.11 -28.54
C SER A 44 1.85 -5.71 -29.94
N HIS A 45 3.03 -6.00 -30.47
CA HIS A 45 3.19 -6.59 -31.79
C HIS A 45 2.56 -7.99 -31.88
N LEU A 46 2.79 -8.84 -30.88
CA LEU A 46 2.18 -10.17 -30.82
C LEU A 46 0.65 -10.09 -30.73
N TYR A 47 0.13 -9.24 -29.84
CA TYR A 47 -1.30 -9.06 -29.63
C TYR A 47 -2.01 -8.55 -30.89
N GLN A 48 -1.44 -7.53 -31.54
CA GLN A 48 -1.97 -6.95 -32.77
C GLN A 48 -1.92 -7.91 -33.97
N ASN A 49 -1.06 -8.94 -33.92
CA ASN A 49 -0.99 -10.01 -34.93
C ASN A 49 -1.76 -11.28 -34.51
N GLY A 50 -2.64 -11.20 -33.51
CA GLY A 50 -3.57 -12.27 -33.13
C GLY A 50 -3.05 -13.28 -32.11
N ILE A 51 -1.83 -13.12 -31.59
CA ILE A 51 -1.32 -13.90 -30.46
C ILE A 51 -1.71 -13.18 -29.18
N THR A 52 -2.82 -13.58 -28.55
CA THR A 52 -3.39 -12.85 -27.39
C THR A 52 -3.09 -13.51 -26.04
N ASN A 53 -2.59 -14.75 -26.02
CA ASN A 53 -2.25 -15.48 -24.80
C ASN A 53 -0.85 -15.07 -24.30
N ILE A 54 -0.77 -13.82 -23.85
CA ILE A 54 0.47 -13.16 -23.44
C ILE A 54 0.41 -12.85 -21.94
N THR A 55 1.48 -13.16 -21.22
CA THR A 55 1.71 -12.64 -19.86
C THR A 55 3.02 -11.86 -19.84
N LEU A 56 2.99 -10.64 -19.35
CA LEU A 56 4.16 -9.77 -19.24
C LEU A 56 4.54 -9.62 -17.76
N LEU A 57 5.69 -10.16 -17.36
CA LEU A 57 6.18 -10.13 -15.98
C LEU A 57 7.12 -8.94 -15.79
N GLU A 58 6.75 -8.00 -14.94
CA GLU A 58 7.53 -6.80 -14.63
C GLU A 58 7.99 -6.83 -13.18
N GLY A 59 9.30 -6.71 -12.95
CA GLY A 59 9.88 -6.76 -11.62
C GLY A 59 9.55 -5.51 -10.78
N SER A 60 9.33 -4.36 -11.41
CA SER A 60 8.95 -3.11 -10.75
C SER A 60 7.43 -2.90 -10.71
N GLN A 61 7.00 -1.76 -10.16
CA GLN A 61 5.60 -1.33 -10.15
C GLN A 61 5.26 -0.37 -11.30
N ARG A 62 6.13 -0.27 -12.33
CA ARG A 62 5.93 0.62 -13.48
C ARG A 62 6.39 -0.01 -14.79
N ILE A 63 5.84 0.46 -15.89
CA ILE A 63 6.33 0.15 -17.24
C ILE A 63 7.40 1.16 -17.70
N GLY A 64 8.00 0.89 -18.86
CA GLY A 64 8.85 1.81 -19.61
C GLY A 64 10.35 1.53 -19.48
N GLY A 65 10.80 0.84 -18.43
CA GLY A 65 12.22 0.54 -18.23
C GLY A 65 13.04 1.84 -18.16
N ARG A 66 13.93 2.08 -19.13
CA ARG A 66 14.71 3.33 -19.22
C ARG A 66 13.88 4.56 -19.63
N ILE A 67 12.64 4.39 -20.06
CA ILE A 67 11.70 5.51 -20.23
C ILE A 67 11.14 5.86 -18.86
N ARG A 68 11.42 7.06 -18.37
CA ARG A 68 10.95 7.59 -17.09
C ARG A 68 10.68 9.08 -17.20
N THR A 69 9.45 9.39 -17.59
CA THR A 69 8.90 10.74 -17.58
C THR A 69 8.20 10.98 -16.25
N VAL A 70 8.46 12.11 -15.59
CA VAL A 70 7.82 12.47 -14.32
C VAL A 70 7.23 13.87 -14.40
N SER A 71 6.10 14.09 -13.73
CA SER A 71 5.54 15.44 -13.56
C SER A 71 6.42 16.24 -12.60
N PHE A 72 6.82 17.44 -13.00
CA PHE A 72 7.66 18.33 -12.21
C PHE A 72 7.45 19.79 -12.63
N GLY A 73 7.37 20.69 -11.65
CA GLY A 73 6.97 22.07 -11.90
C GLY A 73 5.60 22.14 -12.58
N ASN A 74 5.52 22.85 -13.72
CA ASN A 74 4.29 23.04 -14.48
C ASN A 74 4.14 22.09 -15.67
N GLY A 75 4.94 21.02 -15.75
CA GLY A 75 4.80 20.01 -16.80
C GLY A 75 5.59 18.75 -16.48
N VAL A 76 6.40 18.27 -17.43
CA VAL A 76 7.13 17.00 -17.29
C VAL A 76 8.63 17.15 -17.54
N VAL A 77 9.40 16.26 -16.92
CA VAL A 77 10.85 16.14 -17.10
C VAL A 77 11.23 14.67 -17.34
N GLU A 78 12.30 14.47 -18.10
CA GLU A 78 12.76 13.15 -18.54
C GLU A 78 13.96 12.69 -17.71
N LEU A 79 13.71 11.88 -16.67
CA LEU A 79 14.78 11.27 -15.87
C LEU A 79 15.50 10.13 -16.60
N GLY A 80 14.84 9.56 -17.61
CA GLY A 80 15.38 8.51 -18.47
C GLY A 80 15.63 8.99 -19.91
N ALA A 81 15.13 8.23 -20.88
CA ALA A 81 15.16 8.61 -22.30
C ALA A 81 14.51 9.98 -22.53
N GLN A 82 15.18 10.88 -23.26
CA GLN A 82 14.77 12.28 -23.40
C GLN A 82 14.55 12.72 -24.85
N TRP A 83 15.38 12.25 -25.79
CA TRP A 83 15.33 12.69 -27.18
C TRP A 83 15.02 11.57 -28.16
N CYS A 84 14.28 11.90 -29.19
CA CYS A 84 14.21 11.09 -30.40
C CYS A 84 15.39 11.46 -31.30
N HIS A 85 16.31 10.51 -31.54
CA HIS A 85 17.54 10.73 -32.30
C HIS A 85 17.34 10.44 -33.79
N GLY A 86 17.43 11.47 -34.64
CA GLY A 86 17.36 11.32 -36.09
C GLY A 86 15.94 11.19 -36.63
N GLU A 87 15.80 11.53 -37.89
CA GLU A 87 14.53 11.58 -38.65
C GLU A 87 14.49 10.50 -39.74
N GLN A 88 15.65 9.95 -40.11
CA GLN A 88 15.78 8.87 -41.09
C GLN A 88 16.06 7.54 -40.40
N ASP A 89 15.39 6.48 -40.86
CA ASP A 89 15.53 5.10 -40.36
C ASP A 89 15.35 4.91 -38.84
N ASN A 90 14.73 5.89 -38.15
CA ASN A 90 14.38 5.80 -36.74
C ASN A 90 12.90 5.41 -36.56
N ILE A 91 12.65 4.23 -35.99
CA ILE A 91 11.29 3.69 -35.79
C ILE A 91 10.46 4.57 -34.84
N ALA A 92 11.08 5.11 -33.77
CA ALA A 92 10.37 5.97 -32.83
C ALA A 92 9.94 7.28 -33.50
N TYR A 93 10.79 7.87 -34.35
CA TYR A 93 10.44 9.04 -35.16
C TYR A 93 9.32 8.71 -36.14
N GLN A 94 9.42 7.62 -36.89
CA GLN A 94 8.39 7.20 -37.85
C GLN A 94 7.02 7.02 -37.18
N MET A 95 6.99 6.49 -35.96
CA MET A 95 5.76 6.32 -35.17
C MET A 95 5.22 7.64 -34.60
N ALA A 96 6.09 8.55 -34.17
CA ALA A 96 5.68 9.78 -33.47
C ALA A 96 5.42 10.97 -34.41
N SER A 97 6.17 11.09 -35.51
CA SER A 97 6.11 12.22 -36.46
C SER A 97 4.76 12.37 -37.18
N VAL A 98 3.96 11.31 -37.25
CA VAL A 98 2.59 11.37 -37.81
C VAL A 98 1.62 12.16 -36.93
N TYR A 99 2.00 12.46 -35.69
CA TYR A 99 1.20 13.26 -34.75
C TYR A 99 1.71 14.71 -34.72
N PRO A 100 0.95 15.67 -35.28
CA PRO A 100 1.40 17.04 -35.43
C PRO A 100 1.78 17.69 -34.09
N GLY A 101 3.00 18.26 -34.03
CA GLY A 101 3.49 18.99 -32.87
C GLY A 101 4.02 18.13 -31.72
N LEU A 102 4.00 16.79 -31.84
CA LEU A 102 4.49 15.90 -30.80
C LEU A 102 6.03 15.96 -30.63
N LEU A 103 6.75 16.09 -31.74
CA LEU A 103 8.20 16.24 -31.78
C LEU A 103 8.60 17.64 -32.27
N LYS A 104 9.58 18.26 -31.61
CA LYS A 104 10.21 19.53 -32.02
C LYS A 104 11.69 19.52 -31.69
N THR A 105 12.49 20.32 -32.40
CA THR A 105 13.89 20.57 -32.02
C THR A 105 13.97 21.11 -30.60
N SER A 106 14.75 20.46 -29.74
CA SER A 106 14.98 20.89 -28.36
C SER A 106 15.75 22.20 -28.32
N ILE A 107 15.45 23.06 -27.35
CA ILE A 107 16.21 24.30 -27.10
C ILE A 107 17.67 24.01 -26.73
N VAL A 108 17.96 22.83 -26.17
CA VAL A 108 19.30 22.37 -25.78
C VAL A 108 20.25 22.31 -26.99
N ALA A 109 19.71 22.15 -28.20
CA ALA A 109 20.45 22.11 -29.46
C ALA A 109 21.09 23.46 -29.84
N SER A 110 20.64 24.55 -29.22
CA SER A 110 21.01 25.92 -29.57
C SER A 110 21.63 26.61 -28.37
N ASP A 111 22.56 27.54 -28.58
CA ASP A 111 23.12 28.38 -27.52
C ASP A 111 23.84 27.60 -26.40
N GLY A 112 24.73 26.67 -26.81
CA GLY A 112 25.62 25.95 -25.91
C GLY A 112 26.93 26.70 -25.71
N VAL A 113 27.37 26.84 -24.47
CA VAL A 113 28.59 27.60 -24.14
C VAL A 113 29.57 26.79 -23.28
N LEU A 114 30.86 26.86 -23.65
CA LEU A 114 31.97 26.42 -22.80
C LEU A 114 32.34 27.54 -21.83
N MET A 115 32.13 27.29 -20.54
CA MET A 115 32.39 28.25 -19.48
C MET A 115 33.54 27.77 -18.61
N ARG A 116 34.48 28.66 -18.29
CA ARG A 116 35.61 28.35 -17.41
C ARG A 116 35.21 28.54 -15.94
N SER A 117 35.87 27.87 -15.00
CA SER A 117 35.53 27.91 -13.55
C SER A 117 35.75 29.27 -12.86
N ASN A 118 36.13 30.31 -13.61
CA ASN A 118 36.13 31.71 -13.16
C ASN A 118 34.91 32.52 -13.68
N GLY A 119 33.98 31.89 -14.40
CA GLY A 119 32.84 32.53 -15.06
C GLY A 119 33.15 33.20 -16.40
N THR A 120 34.30 32.91 -17.04
CA THR A 120 34.62 33.43 -18.37
C THR A 120 34.25 32.45 -19.48
N GLN A 121 33.48 32.93 -20.46
CA GLN A 121 33.09 32.14 -21.62
C GLN A 121 34.24 32.02 -22.62
N VAL A 122 34.45 30.82 -23.16
CA VAL A 122 35.37 30.59 -24.29
C VAL A 122 34.71 31.17 -25.56
N PRO A 123 35.45 31.93 -26.40
CA PRO A 123 34.91 32.45 -27.65
C PRO A 123 34.28 31.33 -28.50
N GLU A 124 33.08 31.59 -29.04
CA GLU A 124 32.26 30.61 -29.76
C GLU A 124 33.03 29.90 -30.89
N GLU A 125 33.69 30.67 -31.76
CA GLU A 125 34.52 30.13 -32.86
C GLU A 125 35.61 29.16 -32.35
N LEU A 126 36.19 29.45 -31.19
CA LEU A 126 37.22 28.61 -30.59
C LEU A 126 36.62 27.35 -29.94
N ALA A 127 35.46 27.48 -29.30
CA ALA A 127 34.70 26.35 -28.74
C ALA A 127 34.28 25.36 -29.83
N GLU A 128 33.69 25.86 -30.93
CA GLU A 128 33.29 25.06 -32.08
C GLU A 128 34.48 24.34 -32.72
N ARG A 129 35.62 25.04 -32.90
CA ARG A 129 36.85 24.45 -33.44
C ARG A 129 37.39 23.31 -32.57
N LEU A 130 37.33 23.43 -31.25
CA LEU A 130 37.78 22.40 -30.31
C LEU A 130 36.83 21.20 -30.28
N MET A 131 35.51 21.43 -30.29
CA MET A 131 34.52 20.36 -30.39
C MET A 131 34.66 19.58 -31.71
N ALA A 132 34.77 20.28 -32.85
CA ALA A 132 34.97 19.65 -34.16
C ALA A 132 36.29 18.87 -34.24
N LEU A 133 37.36 19.35 -33.58
CA LEU A 133 38.61 18.60 -33.46
C LEU A 133 38.37 17.27 -32.74
N ALA A 134 37.66 17.32 -31.61
CA ALA A 134 37.43 16.19 -30.74
C ALA A 134 36.53 15.14 -31.41
N GLU A 135 35.39 15.56 -31.95
CA GLU A 135 34.47 14.71 -32.72
C GLU A 135 35.20 14.06 -33.91
N GLY A 136 35.96 14.85 -34.67
CA GLY A 136 36.74 14.34 -35.80
C GLY A 136 37.87 13.38 -35.41
N ILE A 137 38.32 13.36 -34.16
CA ILE A 137 39.21 12.32 -33.63
C ILE A 137 38.42 11.06 -33.30
N VAL A 138 37.31 11.19 -32.56
CA VAL A 138 36.48 10.05 -32.14
C VAL A 138 35.89 9.30 -33.34
N GLU A 139 35.51 10.01 -34.40
CA GLU A 139 34.97 9.44 -35.64
C GLU A 139 36.06 8.96 -36.63
N SER A 140 37.34 9.17 -36.31
CA SER A 140 38.44 8.84 -37.21
C SER A 140 38.51 7.33 -37.48
N LYS A 141 38.63 6.95 -38.77
CA LYS A 141 38.86 5.56 -39.18
C LYS A 141 40.17 4.97 -38.66
N GLU A 142 41.12 5.82 -38.26
CA GLU A 142 42.40 5.38 -37.68
C GLU A 142 42.19 4.59 -36.38
N ARG A 143 41.13 4.89 -35.64
CA ARG A 143 40.75 4.20 -34.39
C ARG A 143 40.61 2.69 -34.59
N ASN A 144 40.08 2.28 -35.75
CA ASN A 144 39.78 0.87 -36.07
C ASN A 144 41.02 -0.02 -36.10
N THR A 145 42.21 0.59 -36.21
CA THR A 145 43.49 -0.12 -36.24
C THR A 145 44.34 0.12 -34.99
N PHE A 146 43.87 0.95 -34.05
CA PHE A 146 44.61 1.28 -32.84
C PHE A 146 44.47 0.17 -31.79
N ALA A 147 45.61 -0.40 -31.38
CA ALA A 147 45.66 -1.40 -30.34
C ALA A 147 45.80 -0.71 -28.97
N GLY A 148 44.67 -0.42 -28.33
CA GLY A 148 44.62 0.23 -27.01
C GLY A 148 43.24 0.78 -26.69
N SER A 149 43.16 1.61 -25.64
CA SER A 149 41.91 2.23 -25.24
C SER A 149 41.54 3.43 -26.12
N LEU A 150 40.24 3.75 -26.19
CA LEU A 150 39.73 4.94 -26.88
C LEU A 150 40.33 6.21 -26.27
N GLY A 151 40.49 6.25 -24.94
CA GLY A 151 41.13 7.35 -24.23
C GLY A 151 42.59 7.56 -24.61
N ASP A 152 43.38 6.49 -24.76
CA ASP A 152 44.77 6.57 -25.21
C ASP A 152 44.86 7.12 -26.64
N PHE A 153 44.03 6.57 -27.54
CA PHE A 153 43.94 7.01 -28.93
C PHE A 153 43.58 8.49 -29.02
N PHE A 154 42.50 8.90 -28.33
CA PHE A 154 42.03 10.27 -28.33
C PHE A 154 43.09 11.21 -27.80
N THR A 155 43.67 10.92 -26.64
CA THR A 155 44.66 11.80 -25.98
C THR A 155 45.91 11.97 -26.86
N GLN A 156 46.40 10.89 -27.47
CA GLN A 156 47.53 10.94 -28.38
C GLN A 156 47.23 11.80 -29.62
N GLN A 157 46.08 11.60 -30.26
CA GLN A 157 45.71 12.33 -31.47
C GLN A 157 45.37 13.80 -31.18
N TYR A 158 44.72 14.07 -30.07
CA TYR A 158 44.37 15.42 -29.63
C TYR A 158 45.62 16.28 -29.46
N TRP A 159 46.61 15.81 -28.69
CA TRP A 159 47.86 16.55 -28.52
C TRP A 159 48.68 16.65 -29.80
N ASN A 160 48.72 15.59 -30.61
CA ASN A 160 49.41 15.61 -31.89
C ASN A 160 48.80 16.65 -32.85
N LYS A 161 47.47 16.69 -33.01
CA LYS A 161 46.79 17.66 -33.88
C LYS A 161 46.97 19.10 -33.38
N LEU A 162 46.83 19.35 -32.07
CA LEU A 162 47.09 20.69 -31.51
C LEU A 162 48.53 21.18 -31.77
N GLN A 163 49.51 20.26 -31.81
CA GLN A 163 50.91 20.61 -32.06
C GLN A 163 51.22 20.80 -33.56
N THR A 164 50.60 20.00 -34.43
CA THR A 164 50.98 19.88 -35.85
C THR A 164 50.12 20.71 -36.78
N ASP A 165 48.84 20.92 -36.46
CA ASP A 165 47.91 21.65 -37.29
C ASP A 165 47.96 23.15 -36.98
N SER A 166 48.29 23.94 -38.01
CA SER A 166 48.36 25.40 -37.90
C SER A 166 47.04 26.04 -37.48
N ALA A 167 45.92 25.36 -37.72
CA ALA A 167 44.59 25.82 -37.36
C ALA A 167 44.35 25.86 -35.85
N TYR A 168 45.26 25.39 -34.99
CA TYR A 168 45.09 25.40 -33.52
C TYR A 168 46.23 26.09 -32.76
N LYS A 169 47.08 26.87 -33.44
CA LYS A 169 48.24 27.55 -32.82
C LYS A 169 47.86 28.65 -31.82
N ASP A 170 46.66 29.18 -31.92
CA ASP A 170 46.05 30.17 -31.03
C ASP A 170 45.43 29.54 -29.76
N VAL A 171 45.31 28.20 -29.70
CA VAL A 171 44.83 27.49 -28.51
C VAL A 171 45.96 27.44 -27.47
N SER A 172 45.74 28.06 -26.30
CA SER A 172 46.71 27.98 -25.21
C SER A 172 46.77 26.57 -24.62
N ARG A 173 47.95 26.18 -24.13
CA ARG A 173 48.14 24.89 -23.46
C ARG A 173 47.15 24.69 -22.30
N ASP A 174 46.95 25.74 -21.51
CA ASP A 174 46.01 25.78 -20.39
C ASP A 174 44.57 25.49 -20.88
N LEU A 175 44.06 26.21 -21.89
CA LEU A 175 42.72 25.96 -22.43
C LEU A 175 42.59 24.54 -23.00
N ALA A 176 43.62 24.04 -23.68
CA ALA A 176 43.63 22.69 -24.24
C ALA A 176 43.54 21.59 -23.15
N GLU A 177 44.19 21.79 -22.00
CA GLU A 177 44.10 20.88 -20.85
C GLU A 177 42.71 20.92 -20.20
N GLN A 178 42.14 22.10 -20.03
CA GLN A 178 40.76 22.27 -19.50
C GLN A 178 39.73 21.61 -20.41
N PHE A 179 39.87 21.79 -21.72
CA PHE A 179 39.00 21.16 -22.71
C PHE A 179 39.13 19.63 -22.66
N LEU A 180 40.33 19.08 -22.51
CA LEU A 180 40.54 17.63 -22.41
C LEU A 180 39.82 17.04 -21.18
N VAL A 181 39.86 17.73 -20.03
CA VAL A 181 39.14 17.32 -18.81
C VAL A 181 37.63 17.38 -19.02
N TYR A 182 37.13 18.47 -19.60
CA TYR A 182 35.72 18.61 -19.95
C TYR A 182 35.27 17.50 -20.91
N TYR A 183 36.01 17.28 -22.00
CA TYR A 183 35.63 16.35 -23.05
C TYR A 183 35.63 14.91 -22.56
N HIS A 184 36.55 14.55 -21.67
CA HIS A 184 36.49 13.27 -20.96
C HIS A 184 35.18 13.09 -20.18
N ASN A 185 34.73 14.12 -19.44
CA ASN A 185 33.50 14.06 -18.68
C ASN A 185 32.23 14.12 -19.56
N TYR A 186 32.28 14.83 -20.68
CA TYR A 186 31.20 14.88 -21.68
C TYR A 186 31.04 13.53 -22.38
N GLU A 187 32.12 12.97 -22.92
CA GLU A 187 32.11 11.70 -23.66
C GLU A 187 31.63 10.52 -22.80
N ARG A 188 32.07 10.47 -21.54
CA ARG A 188 31.63 9.41 -20.62
C ARG A 188 30.13 9.47 -20.32
N GLY A 189 29.52 10.66 -20.41
CA GLY A 189 28.06 10.84 -20.34
C GLY A 189 27.36 10.50 -21.65
N TYR A 190 27.90 10.95 -22.78
CA TYR A 190 27.29 10.74 -24.11
C TYR A 190 27.25 9.26 -24.50
N ASN A 191 28.35 8.54 -24.27
CA ASN A 191 28.51 7.13 -24.63
C ASN A 191 28.31 6.17 -23.45
N ALA A 192 27.98 6.70 -22.26
CA ALA A 192 27.67 5.95 -21.05
C ALA A 192 28.75 4.91 -20.64
N PHE A 193 29.95 5.40 -20.30
CA PHE A 193 31.02 4.60 -19.67
C PHE A 193 31.61 5.30 -18.44
N ASP A 194 32.31 4.58 -17.54
CA ASP A 194 32.96 5.24 -16.39
C ASP A 194 34.26 5.94 -16.81
N SER A 195 34.97 5.36 -17.77
CA SER A 195 36.21 5.89 -18.34
C SER A 195 36.44 5.35 -19.75
N TRP A 196 36.71 6.23 -20.73
CA TRP A 196 37.09 5.81 -22.08
C TRP A 196 38.44 5.07 -22.16
N TYR A 197 39.20 5.01 -21.06
CA TYR A 197 40.44 4.22 -20.98
C TYR A 197 40.15 2.73 -20.77
N GLU A 198 38.89 2.37 -20.47
CA GLU A 198 38.40 1.00 -20.35
C GLU A 198 37.68 0.52 -21.61
N VAL A 199 37.47 1.42 -22.58
CA VAL A 199 36.79 1.15 -23.85
C VAL A 199 37.83 0.95 -24.94
N ALA A 200 37.66 -0.05 -25.80
CA ALA A 200 38.62 -0.33 -26.87
C ALA A 200 38.50 0.71 -28.00
N ALA A 201 39.61 1.28 -28.47
CA ALA A 201 39.59 2.25 -29.58
C ALA A 201 39.13 1.63 -30.91
N ASN A 202 39.47 0.35 -31.09
CA ASN A 202 39.16 -0.42 -32.28
C ASN A 202 37.85 -1.19 -32.18
N GLU A 203 37.00 -0.88 -31.20
CA GLU A 203 35.67 -1.45 -31.14
C GLU A 203 34.95 -1.10 -32.45
N SER A 204 34.74 -2.12 -33.27
CA SER A 204 34.07 -2.00 -34.56
C SER A 204 32.59 -1.92 -34.27
N ASP A 205 32.13 -0.78 -33.78
CA ASP A 205 30.72 -0.58 -33.57
C ASP A 205 30.05 -0.58 -34.94
N SER A 206 29.16 -1.54 -35.16
CA SER A 206 28.23 -1.54 -36.29
C SER A 206 27.08 -0.55 -36.06
N TYR A 207 27.16 0.28 -35.02
CA TYR A 207 26.23 1.37 -34.76
C TYR A 207 26.13 2.32 -35.96
N VAL A 208 24.90 2.51 -36.41
CA VAL A 208 24.55 3.43 -37.48
C VAL A 208 23.77 4.57 -36.86
N VAL A 209 24.30 5.79 -36.95
CA VAL A 209 23.61 7.00 -36.51
C VAL A 209 22.45 7.25 -37.47
N SER A 210 21.23 7.41 -36.93
CA SER A 210 20.07 7.85 -37.72
C SER A 210 20.29 9.28 -38.21
N GLU A 211 20.19 9.54 -39.52
CA GLU A 211 20.40 10.89 -40.06
C GLU A 211 19.29 11.87 -39.66
N GLY A 212 19.59 13.18 -39.73
CA GLY A 212 18.64 14.26 -39.40
C GLY A 212 18.86 14.83 -38.00
N ASN A 213 17.83 15.46 -37.44
CA ASN A 213 17.91 16.10 -36.13
C ASN A 213 18.10 15.10 -34.98
N GLN A 214 19.22 15.19 -34.26
CA GLN A 214 19.56 14.28 -33.16
C GLN A 214 18.91 14.62 -31.82
N VAL A 215 18.24 15.77 -31.69
CA VAL A 215 17.78 16.31 -30.41
C VAL A 215 16.33 16.76 -30.50
N LEU A 216 15.45 15.85 -30.92
CA LEU A 216 14.01 16.10 -30.94
C LEU A 216 13.40 15.84 -29.55
N ALA A 217 12.81 16.88 -28.95
CA ALA A 217 12.09 16.85 -27.69
C ALA A 217 10.61 16.47 -27.89
N TRP A 218 10.03 15.86 -26.84
CA TRP A 218 8.64 15.43 -26.80
C TRP A 218 7.77 16.49 -26.13
N MET A 219 6.79 17.02 -26.87
CA MET A 219 6.00 18.19 -26.45
C MET A 219 4.67 17.85 -25.76
N GLY A 220 4.32 16.55 -25.67
CA GLY A 220 3.07 16.10 -25.06
C GLY A 220 3.10 16.10 -23.53
N GLU A 221 1.92 16.08 -22.90
CA GLU A 221 1.78 16.04 -21.43
C GLU A 221 2.40 14.79 -20.77
N LYS A 222 2.60 13.72 -21.55
CA LYS A 222 3.28 12.49 -21.13
C LYS A 222 4.76 12.43 -21.55
N GLY A 223 5.29 13.50 -22.15
CA GLY A 223 6.68 13.56 -22.62
C GLY A 223 7.06 12.36 -23.48
N PHE A 224 8.24 11.80 -23.25
CA PHE A 224 8.78 10.63 -23.94
C PHE A 224 7.91 9.40 -23.74
N SER A 225 7.29 9.21 -22.56
CA SER A 225 6.46 8.04 -22.28
C SER A 225 5.25 7.88 -23.21
N THR A 226 4.88 8.94 -23.93
CA THR A 226 3.91 8.90 -25.04
C THR A 226 4.19 7.79 -26.06
N ILE A 227 5.46 7.45 -26.32
CA ILE A 227 5.81 6.38 -27.26
C ILE A 227 5.25 5.01 -26.86
N LEU A 228 5.08 4.74 -25.55
CA LEU A 228 4.52 3.48 -25.06
C LEU A 228 3.03 3.38 -25.40
N ASP A 229 2.31 4.50 -25.35
CA ASP A 229 0.90 4.57 -25.76
C ASP A 229 0.78 4.41 -27.28
N ILE A 230 1.68 5.01 -28.06
CA ILE A 230 1.68 4.88 -29.53
C ILE A 230 1.94 3.43 -29.94
N VAL A 231 2.98 2.81 -29.40
CA VAL A 231 3.37 1.42 -29.71
C VAL A 231 2.26 0.43 -29.34
N SER A 232 1.55 0.67 -28.23
CA SER A 232 0.45 -0.20 -27.79
C SER A 232 -0.90 0.10 -28.44
N GLY A 233 -0.97 1.08 -29.35
CA GLY A 233 -2.21 1.51 -29.99
C GLY A 233 -3.20 2.19 -29.03
N ASN A 234 -2.73 2.67 -27.89
CA ASN A 234 -3.53 3.30 -26.84
C ASN A 234 -3.47 4.84 -26.88
N TYR A 235 -2.66 5.43 -27.76
CA TYR A 235 -2.58 6.88 -27.91
C TYR A 235 -3.87 7.46 -28.53
N PRO A 236 -4.47 8.52 -27.95
CA PRO A 236 -5.70 9.11 -28.47
C PRO A 236 -5.52 9.68 -29.89
N GLY A 237 -6.52 9.49 -30.76
CA GLY A 237 -6.47 10.02 -32.12
C GLY A 237 -5.65 9.16 -33.08
N ILE A 238 -5.69 7.83 -32.90
CA ILE A 238 -5.01 6.83 -33.73
C ILE A 238 -5.17 7.14 -35.23
N VAL A 239 -4.07 7.54 -35.87
CA VAL A 239 -4.03 7.77 -37.32
C VAL A 239 -3.86 6.45 -38.07
N ASP A 240 -3.19 5.47 -37.45
CA ASP A 240 -2.99 4.14 -38.03
C ASP A 240 -4.12 3.17 -37.63
N THR A 241 -5.17 3.13 -38.44
CA THR A 241 -6.34 2.23 -38.27
C THR A 241 -6.00 0.73 -38.23
N ARG A 242 -4.75 0.32 -38.50
CA ARG A 242 -4.30 -1.08 -38.37
C ARG A 242 -3.94 -1.46 -36.93
N LEU A 243 -3.64 -0.48 -36.08
CA LEU A 243 -3.26 -0.75 -34.69
C LEU A 243 -4.51 -1.05 -33.86
N THR A 244 -4.55 -2.26 -33.28
CA THR A 244 -5.56 -2.62 -32.28
C THR A 244 -5.06 -2.20 -30.89
N PRO A 245 -5.84 -1.47 -30.09
CA PRO A 245 -5.48 -1.12 -28.72
C PRO A 245 -5.21 -2.37 -27.87
N VAL A 246 -4.07 -2.39 -27.20
CA VAL A 246 -3.60 -3.54 -26.42
C VAL A 246 -3.99 -3.34 -24.95
N PRO A 247 -4.67 -4.31 -24.30
CA PRO A 247 -5.10 -4.21 -22.91
C PRO A 247 -3.93 -4.51 -21.95
N LEU A 248 -2.94 -3.62 -21.91
CA LEU A 248 -1.71 -3.80 -21.13
C LEU A 248 -2.00 -4.08 -19.65
N ASP A 249 -3.02 -3.45 -19.08
CA ASP A 249 -3.49 -3.67 -17.69
C ASP A 249 -3.85 -5.12 -17.39
N LYS A 250 -4.29 -5.88 -18.39
CA LYS A 250 -4.65 -7.31 -18.26
C LYS A 250 -3.47 -8.23 -18.52
N LEU A 251 -2.52 -7.82 -19.36
CA LEU A 251 -1.37 -8.63 -19.74
C LEU A 251 -0.24 -8.55 -18.71
N ILE A 252 -0.11 -7.42 -18.01
CA ILE A 252 1.02 -7.15 -17.13
C ILE A 252 0.77 -7.67 -15.70
N LYS A 253 1.81 -8.28 -15.12
CA LYS A 253 1.92 -8.61 -13.71
C LYS A 253 3.12 -7.86 -13.11
N TYR A 254 2.83 -6.87 -12.26
CA TYR A 254 3.84 -6.05 -11.58
C TYR A 254 4.38 -6.73 -10.32
N GLY A 255 5.58 -6.34 -9.90
CA GLY A 255 6.26 -6.92 -8.74
C GLY A 255 6.53 -8.41 -8.91
N GLN A 256 6.82 -8.85 -10.13
CA GLN A 256 7.11 -10.23 -10.50
C GLN A 256 8.56 -10.32 -10.96
N PHE A 257 9.52 -10.30 -10.04
CA PHE A 257 10.93 -10.40 -10.40
C PHE A 257 11.25 -11.85 -10.72
N VAL A 258 11.62 -12.14 -11.98
CA VAL A 258 11.90 -13.52 -12.41
C VAL A 258 13.25 -13.98 -11.85
N THR A 259 13.22 -15.00 -11.01
CA THR A 259 14.40 -15.59 -10.37
C THR A 259 14.92 -16.82 -11.11
N ASN A 260 14.07 -17.50 -11.89
CA ASN A 260 14.48 -18.69 -12.64
C ASN A 260 13.61 -18.93 -13.88
N ILE A 261 14.25 -19.35 -14.97
CA ILE A 261 13.64 -19.75 -16.24
C ILE A 261 14.17 -21.15 -16.55
N GLN A 262 13.33 -22.15 -16.35
CA GLN A 262 13.63 -23.55 -16.61
C GLN A 262 13.25 -23.90 -18.04
N TRP A 263 14.26 -24.12 -18.88
CA TRP A 263 14.13 -24.52 -20.27
C TRP A 263 14.91 -25.83 -20.48
N ASN A 264 14.68 -26.56 -21.58
CA ASN A 264 15.41 -27.83 -21.80
C ASN A 264 16.13 -27.91 -23.16
N GLY A 265 16.14 -26.81 -23.92
CA GLY A 265 16.81 -26.71 -25.22
C GLY A 265 16.24 -27.60 -26.34
N THR A 266 15.10 -28.27 -26.14
CA THR A 266 14.41 -29.07 -27.15
C THR A 266 13.14 -28.38 -27.65
N PRO A 267 12.78 -28.52 -28.94
CA PRO A 267 11.50 -28.01 -29.44
C PRO A 267 10.30 -28.67 -28.74
N ASN A 268 9.21 -27.91 -28.54
CA ASN A 268 7.91 -28.37 -28.03
C ASN A 268 7.84 -28.78 -26.55
N THR A 269 8.62 -28.14 -25.68
CA THR A 269 8.55 -28.38 -24.24
C THR A 269 8.28 -27.10 -23.48
N THR A 270 7.35 -27.19 -22.53
CA THR A 270 6.95 -26.08 -21.66
C THR A 270 8.16 -25.51 -20.92
N VAL A 271 8.31 -24.19 -20.98
CA VAL A 271 9.24 -23.42 -20.17
C VAL A 271 8.55 -23.08 -18.85
N LEU A 272 9.20 -23.34 -17.72
CA LEU A 272 8.70 -22.98 -16.40
C LEU A 272 9.45 -21.75 -15.88
N ILE A 273 8.71 -20.72 -15.51
CA ILE A 273 9.23 -19.47 -14.98
C ILE A 273 8.87 -19.39 -13.50
N THR A 274 9.84 -19.01 -12.67
CA THR A 274 9.66 -18.79 -11.23
C THR A 274 10.01 -17.35 -10.90
N THR A 275 9.17 -16.71 -10.09
CA THR A 275 9.38 -15.35 -9.57
C THR A 275 9.86 -15.37 -8.12
N ASP A 276 10.34 -14.24 -7.64
CA ASP A 276 10.83 -14.03 -6.27
C ASP A 276 9.76 -14.24 -5.20
N ASP A 277 8.50 -13.98 -5.51
CA ASP A 277 7.34 -14.28 -4.64
C ASP A 277 6.95 -15.78 -4.62
N GLY A 278 7.67 -16.63 -5.35
CA GLY A 278 7.40 -18.07 -5.46
C GLY A 278 6.31 -18.44 -6.47
N SER A 279 5.75 -17.48 -7.21
CA SER A 279 4.79 -17.78 -8.27
C SER A 279 5.46 -18.54 -9.42
N HIS A 280 4.67 -19.40 -10.08
CA HIS A 280 5.11 -20.20 -11.21
C HIS A 280 4.25 -19.91 -12.44
N TYR A 281 4.91 -19.75 -13.59
CA TYR A 281 4.26 -19.53 -14.87
C TYR A 281 4.76 -20.55 -15.89
N GLU A 282 3.84 -21.09 -16.67
CA GLU A 282 4.17 -21.97 -17.78
C GLU A 282 4.01 -21.24 -19.11
N ALA A 283 4.98 -21.42 -20.00
CA ALA A 283 4.95 -20.82 -21.32
C ALA A 283 5.41 -21.82 -22.39
N ASP A 284 4.87 -21.65 -23.59
CA ASP A 284 5.39 -22.34 -24.78
C ASP A 284 6.60 -21.57 -25.33
N HIS A 285 6.60 -20.24 -25.17
CA HIS A 285 7.69 -19.35 -25.54
C HIS A 285 7.96 -18.30 -24.45
N VAL A 286 9.24 -18.02 -24.19
CA VAL A 286 9.67 -16.94 -23.30
C VAL A 286 10.50 -15.92 -24.08
N ILE A 287 10.18 -14.65 -23.93
CA ILE A 287 10.93 -13.53 -24.50
C ILE A 287 11.51 -12.70 -23.35
N VAL A 288 12.83 -12.62 -23.28
CA VAL A 288 13.53 -11.87 -22.22
C VAL A 288 13.90 -10.48 -22.73
N THR A 289 13.40 -9.44 -22.08
CA THR A 289 13.61 -8.03 -22.46
C THR A 289 14.19 -7.16 -21.34
N VAL A 290 14.67 -7.80 -20.28
CA VAL A 290 15.33 -7.12 -19.15
C VAL A 290 16.65 -6.47 -19.58
N SER A 291 17.10 -5.46 -18.84
CA SER A 291 18.33 -4.74 -19.18
C SER A 291 19.58 -5.61 -19.02
N LEU A 292 20.67 -5.23 -19.72
CA LEU A 292 21.97 -5.88 -19.59
C LEU A 292 22.47 -5.90 -18.13
N GLY A 293 22.21 -4.84 -17.36
CA GLY A 293 22.55 -4.79 -15.93
C GLY A 293 21.84 -5.87 -15.12
N VAL A 294 20.54 -6.08 -15.36
CA VAL A 294 19.78 -7.17 -14.71
C VAL A 294 20.35 -8.53 -15.11
N LEU A 295 20.69 -8.73 -16.38
CA LEU A 295 21.31 -9.98 -16.84
C LEU A 295 22.69 -10.19 -16.20
N LYS A 296 23.57 -9.20 -16.20
CA LYS A 296 24.92 -9.31 -15.59
C LYS A 296 24.85 -9.71 -14.12
N GLU A 297 23.87 -9.18 -13.39
CA GLU A 297 23.67 -9.50 -11.98
C GLU A 297 23.06 -10.90 -11.78
N ASN A 298 22.09 -11.29 -12.62
CA ASN A 298 21.22 -12.44 -12.33
C ASN A 298 21.37 -13.64 -13.27
N HIS A 299 22.15 -13.57 -14.35
CA HIS A 299 22.17 -14.61 -15.38
C HIS A 299 22.57 -16.01 -14.85
N GLN A 300 23.25 -16.08 -13.70
CA GLN A 300 23.68 -17.34 -13.10
C GLN A 300 22.51 -18.12 -12.48
N THR A 301 21.54 -17.42 -11.90
CA THR A 301 20.38 -17.99 -11.20
C THR A 301 19.12 -17.95 -12.06
N MET A 302 18.99 -16.94 -12.93
CA MET A 302 17.83 -16.68 -13.78
C MET A 302 17.60 -17.76 -14.85
N PHE A 303 18.57 -18.61 -15.19
CA PHE A 303 18.41 -19.61 -16.25
C PHE A 303 18.80 -21.02 -15.79
N THR A 304 17.97 -22.01 -16.12
CA THR A 304 18.25 -23.43 -15.87
C THR A 304 17.83 -24.26 -17.08
N PRO A 305 18.76 -24.92 -17.80
CA PRO A 305 20.20 -24.89 -17.62
C PRO A 305 20.77 -23.49 -17.91
N SER A 306 22.05 -23.30 -17.58
CA SER A 306 22.74 -22.04 -17.85
C SER A 306 22.70 -21.69 -19.35
N LEU A 307 22.75 -20.40 -19.65
CA LEU A 307 22.81 -19.91 -21.03
C LEU A 307 24.03 -20.47 -21.78
N PRO A 308 23.97 -20.61 -23.11
CA PRO A 308 25.13 -20.98 -23.91
C PRO A 308 26.31 -20.04 -23.69
N THR A 309 27.55 -20.56 -23.83
CA THR A 309 28.78 -19.81 -23.58
C THR A 309 28.85 -18.50 -24.37
N VAL A 310 28.38 -18.48 -25.62
CA VAL A 310 28.33 -17.26 -26.44
C VAL A 310 27.49 -16.14 -25.80
N ASN A 311 26.37 -16.48 -25.16
CA ASN A 311 25.53 -15.51 -24.46
C ASN A 311 26.19 -15.05 -23.15
N LEU A 312 26.84 -15.96 -22.41
CA LEU A 312 27.56 -15.63 -21.18
C LEU A 312 28.76 -14.72 -21.46
N ASP A 313 29.52 -15.00 -22.52
CA ASP A 313 30.64 -14.18 -22.94
C ASP A 313 30.17 -12.79 -23.40
N ALA A 314 29.03 -12.70 -24.10
CA ALA A 314 28.41 -11.43 -24.46
C ALA A 314 27.93 -10.64 -23.23
N ILE A 315 27.21 -11.28 -22.29
CA ILE A 315 26.76 -10.64 -21.05
C ILE A 315 27.94 -10.13 -20.24
N LYS A 316 29.05 -10.88 -20.17
CA LYS A 316 30.25 -10.46 -19.44
C LYS A 316 31.02 -9.37 -20.19
N GLY A 317 31.21 -9.53 -21.50
CA GLY A 317 32.08 -8.69 -22.33
C GLY A 317 31.49 -7.33 -22.72
N LEU A 318 30.17 -7.22 -22.89
CA LEU A 318 29.53 -5.94 -23.20
C LEU A 318 29.61 -5.00 -22.00
N TYR A 319 30.20 -3.83 -22.20
CA TYR A 319 30.32 -2.81 -21.16
C TYR A 319 29.05 -1.95 -21.08
N PHE A 320 28.75 -1.41 -19.90
CA PHE A 320 27.77 -0.34 -19.72
C PHE A 320 28.15 0.50 -18.48
N GLY A 321 27.99 1.81 -18.58
CA GLY A 321 28.18 2.75 -17.47
C GLY A 321 26.87 3.30 -16.92
N THR A 322 27.00 4.30 -16.05
CA THR A 322 25.88 5.01 -15.42
C THR A 322 25.84 6.46 -15.89
N VAL A 323 24.65 6.91 -16.29
CA VAL A 323 24.36 8.32 -16.61
C VAL A 323 23.09 8.70 -15.87
N ASN A 324 23.22 9.70 -15.02
CA ASN A 324 22.17 10.20 -14.15
C ASN A 324 21.82 11.64 -14.52
N LYS A 325 20.63 12.05 -14.08
CA LYS A 325 20.15 13.42 -14.24
C LYS A 325 19.71 13.96 -12.89
N ILE A 326 20.07 15.21 -12.66
CA ILE A 326 19.57 16.01 -11.55
C ILE A 326 18.70 17.10 -12.15
N VAL A 327 17.49 17.28 -11.64
CA VAL A 327 16.54 18.28 -12.15
C VAL A 327 16.11 19.17 -10.99
N ILE A 328 16.28 20.48 -11.14
CA ILE A 328 16.05 21.45 -10.07
C ILE A 328 14.98 22.44 -10.48
N LEU A 329 13.99 22.66 -9.61
CA LEU A 329 12.95 23.66 -9.76
C LEU A 329 13.28 24.90 -8.93
N PHE A 330 13.20 26.05 -9.58
CA PHE A 330 13.36 27.36 -8.96
C PHE A 330 12.01 28.07 -8.80
N ASP A 331 11.89 28.92 -7.78
CA ASP A 331 10.69 29.72 -7.50
C ASP A 331 10.45 30.86 -8.50
N ALA A 332 11.43 31.14 -9.35
CA ALA A 332 11.39 32.12 -10.41
C ALA A 332 11.91 31.51 -11.73
N PRO A 333 11.50 32.07 -12.89
CA PRO A 333 12.06 31.67 -14.17
C PRO A 333 13.59 31.77 -14.20
N ILE A 334 14.23 30.86 -14.94
CA ILE A 334 15.67 30.86 -15.15
C ILE A 334 16.05 32.13 -15.94
N PRO A 335 16.98 32.96 -15.42
CA PRO A 335 17.36 34.24 -16.04
C PRO A 335 17.78 34.07 -17.50
N GLU A 336 17.42 35.00 -18.39
CA GLU A 336 17.73 34.93 -19.83
C GLU A 336 19.23 34.85 -20.12
N GLU A 337 20.07 35.37 -19.22
CA GLU A 337 21.53 35.32 -19.30
C GLU A 337 22.10 33.91 -19.11
N PHE A 338 21.32 32.98 -18.56
CA PHE A 338 21.74 31.58 -18.47
C PHE A 338 21.59 30.90 -19.83
N PRO A 339 22.65 30.32 -20.41
CA PRO A 339 22.59 29.69 -21.71
C PRO A 339 21.63 28.49 -21.70
N ASN A 340 21.16 28.07 -22.87
CA ASN A 340 20.37 26.84 -22.96
C ASN A 340 21.18 25.60 -22.51
N THR A 341 22.49 25.60 -22.77
CA THR A 341 23.42 24.54 -22.38
C THR A 341 24.72 25.15 -21.84
N LEU A 342 25.11 24.80 -20.61
CA LEU A 342 26.33 25.25 -19.94
C LEU A 342 27.29 24.09 -19.72
N GLN A 343 28.46 24.14 -20.34
CA GLN A 343 29.52 23.13 -20.28
C GLN A 343 30.70 23.62 -19.44
N LEU A 344 31.28 22.75 -18.62
CA LEU A 344 32.13 23.14 -17.48
C LEU A 344 33.63 22.88 -17.73
N LEU A 345 34.41 23.93 -17.94
CA LEU A 345 35.87 23.88 -18.07
C LEU A 345 36.56 24.28 -16.76
N TRP A 346 37.22 23.32 -16.11
CA TRP A 346 37.87 23.55 -14.83
C TRP A 346 39.32 24.00 -14.99
N TYR A 347 39.72 25.09 -14.33
CA TYR A 347 41.14 25.28 -14.01
C TYR A 347 41.61 24.17 -13.06
N ASP A 348 42.85 23.68 -13.25
CA ASP A 348 43.40 22.60 -12.40
C ASP A 348 43.34 22.96 -10.90
N SER A 349 43.66 24.20 -10.53
CA SER A 349 43.57 24.66 -9.13
C SER A 349 42.16 24.52 -8.54
N ASP A 350 41.13 24.85 -9.33
CA ASP A 350 39.74 24.84 -8.88
C ASP A 350 39.22 23.39 -8.81
N LEU A 351 39.60 22.55 -9.78
CA LEU A 351 39.27 21.13 -9.77
C LEU A 351 39.90 20.41 -8.58
N GLN A 352 41.18 20.67 -8.29
CA GLN A 352 41.86 20.12 -7.11
C GLN A 352 41.21 20.62 -5.80
N THR A 353 40.65 21.82 -5.80
CA THR A 353 39.89 22.36 -4.66
C THR A 353 38.56 21.64 -4.50
N LEU A 354 37.81 21.43 -5.60
CA LEU A 354 36.57 20.66 -5.61
C LEU A 354 36.78 19.25 -5.06
N ARG A 355 37.79 18.53 -5.56
CA ARG A 355 38.13 17.14 -5.16
C ARG A 355 38.47 16.99 -3.67
N LYS A 356 38.90 18.06 -3.01
CA LYS A 356 39.20 18.09 -1.57
C LYS A 356 38.03 18.56 -0.72
N SER A 357 36.96 19.05 -1.35
CA SER A 357 35.76 19.54 -0.68
C SER A 357 34.76 18.41 -0.45
N LYS A 358 33.73 18.68 0.37
CA LYS A 358 32.58 17.79 0.52
C LYS A 358 31.73 17.65 -0.76
N HIS A 359 31.96 18.50 -1.76
CA HIS A 359 31.28 18.48 -3.05
C HIS A 359 32.06 17.71 -4.12
N ALA A 360 33.10 16.95 -3.79
CA ALA A 360 33.91 16.23 -4.78
C ALA A 360 33.09 15.39 -5.78
N TRP A 361 31.95 14.83 -5.34
CA TRP A 361 31.03 14.09 -6.19
C TRP A 361 30.48 14.94 -7.36
N THR A 362 30.37 16.25 -7.24
CA THR A 362 29.84 17.11 -8.31
C THR A 362 30.81 17.28 -9.48
N GLU A 363 32.06 16.79 -9.38
CA GLU A 363 32.95 16.64 -10.55
C GLU A 363 32.29 15.82 -11.65
N GLY A 364 31.40 14.88 -11.28
CA GLY A 364 30.66 14.10 -12.24
C GLY A 364 29.63 14.89 -13.05
N ILE A 365 29.31 16.13 -12.67
CA ILE A 365 28.40 16.99 -13.44
C ILE A 365 29.14 17.50 -14.67
N SER A 366 28.71 17.09 -15.86
CA SER A 366 29.34 17.51 -17.12
C SER A 366 28.70 18.75 -17.72
N THR A 367 27.39 18.92 -17.51
CA THR A 367 26.59 19.88 -18.27
C THR A 367 25.34 20.27 -17.49
N PHE A 368 25.00 21.56 -17.50
CA PHE A 368 23.67 22.05 -17.14
C PHE A 368 22.90 22.44 -18.39
N PHE A 369 21.58 22.28 -18.37
CA PHE A 369 20.75 22.62 -19.51
C PHE A 369 19.35 23.05 -19.08
N ARG A 370 18.73 23.94 -19.87
CA ARG A 370 17.32 24.28 -19.72
C ARG A 370 16.45 23.12 -20.20
N ILE A 371 15.29 22.96 -19.57
CA ILE A 371 14.31 21.96 -19.98
C ILE A 371 13.25 22.59 -20.90
N ASP A 372 12.97 21.93 -22.02
CA ASP A 372 11.94 22.36 -22.98
C ASP A 372 10.59 22.61 -22.29
N ASN A 373 9.98 23.77 -22.54
CA ASN A 373 8.71 24.22 -21.95
C ASN A 373 8.67 24.32 -20.41
N GLN A 374 9.83 24.32 -19.73
CA GLN A 374 9.91 24.48 -18.29
C GLN A 374 10.75 25.72 -17.93
N PRO A 375 10.14 26.90 -17.83
CA PRO A 375 10.88 28.16 -17.65
C PRO A 375 11.62 28.25 -16.30
N ASN A 376 11.27 27.42 -15.32
CA ASN A 376 11.81 27.47 -13.96
C ASN A 376 12.75 26.28 -13.64
N VAL A 377 13.08 25.44 -14.63
CA VAL A 377 13.74 24.16 -14.38
C VAL A 377 15.10 24.09 -15.08
N VAL A 378 16.12 23.65 -14.33
CA VAL A 378 17.44 23.34 -14.86
C VAL A 378 17.73 21.85 -14.67
N GLY A 379 18.15 21.18 -15.73
CA GLY A 379 18.70 19.83 -15.69
C GLY A 379 20.23 19.86 -15.58
N ALA A 380 20.80 18.83 -14.99
CA ALA A 380 22.24 18.57 -14.98
C ALA A 380 22.50 17.10 -15.33
N TRP A 381 23.43 16.86 -16.23
CA TRP A 381 23.93 15.51 -16.52
C TRP A 381 25.08 15.15 -15.60
N MET A 382 25.01 13.94 -15.08
CA MET A 382 25.96 13.43 -14.13
C MET A 382 26.40 12.02 -14.50
N ASN A 383 27.70 11.80 -14.55
CA ASN A 383 28.25 10.61 -15.20
C ASN A 383 29.06 9.74 -14.22
N GLY A 384 29.29 8.49 -14.60
CA GLY A 384 30.27 7.60 -13.99
C GLY A 384 30.01 7.22 -12.53
N VAL A 385 31.10 6.96 -11.80
CA VAL A 385 31.10 6.54 -10.39
C VAL A 385 30.44 7.59 -9.50
N GLU A 386 30.68 8.87 -9.78
CA GLU A 386 30.09 9.97 -9.04
C GLU A 386 28.57 9.98 -9.20
N GLY A 387 28.07 9.71 -10.41
CA GLY A 387 26.63 9.59 -10.68
C GLY A 387 25.96 8.54 -9.79
N ARG A 388 26.62 7.39 -9.59
CA ARG A 388 26.16 6.34 -8.66
C ARG A 388 26.25 6.76 -7.19
N GLN A 389 27.29 7.51 -6.81
CA GLN A 389 27.40 8.04 -5.45
C GLN A 389 26.26 9.03 -5.16
N ALA A 390 25.91 9.88 -6.12
CA ALA A 390 24.82 10.85 -5.99
C ALA A 390 23.45 10.20 -5.78
N GLU A 391 23.23 8.96 -6.23
CA GLU A 391 22.00 8.21 -5.93
C GLU A 391 21.79 7.95 -4.44
N LEU A 392 22.86 7.96 -3.65
CA LEU A 392 22.81 7.68 -2.22
C LEU A 392 22.83 8.95 -1.36
N LEU A 393 22.88 10.14 -1.99
CA LEU A 393 22.98 11.41 -1.28
C LEU A 393 21.58 11.99 -0.98
N PRO A 394 21.40 12.61 0.21
CA PRO A 394 20.20 13.39 0.51
C PRO A 394 20.02 14.57 -0.45
N ASP A 395 18.77 14.93 -0.74
CA ASP A 395 18.41 16.01 -1.66
C ASP A 395 19.11 17.32 -1.33
N GLU A 396 19.32 17.65 -0.07
CA GLU A 396 19.96 18.91 0.31
C GLU A 396 21.45 18.92 0.05
N THR A 397 22.09 17.75 0.13
CA THR A 397 23.49 17.60 -0.29
C THR A 397 23.60 17.79 -1.81
N ILE A 398 22.62 17.28 -2.56
CA ILE A 398 22.55 17.45 -4.01
C ILE A 398 22.30 18.92 -4.37
N ILE A 399 21.34 19.58 -3.71
CA ILE A 399 21.05 21.02 -3.89
C ILE A 399 22.29 21.85 -3.58
N GLU A 400 22.93 21.62 -2.43
CA GLU A 400 24.13 22.37 -2.03
C GLU A 400 25.27 22.17 -3.04
N GLY A 401 25.49 20.93 -3.50
CA GLY A 401 26.49 20.62 -4.50
C GLY A 401 26.21 21.29 -5.86
N VAL A 402 24.97 21.25 -6.34
CA VAL A 402 24.61 21.90 -7.61
C VAL A 402 24.72 23.42 -7.51
N GLN A 403 24.23 24.02 -6.42
CA GLN A 403 24.38 25.44 -6.17
C GLN A 403 25.85 25.84 -6.08
N TYR A 404 26.70 25.01 -5.46
CA TYR A 404 28.14 25.23 -5.43
C TYR A 404 28.74 25.32 -6.84
N ILE A 405 28.38 24.42 -7.75
CA ILE A 405 28.86 24.47 -9.14
C ILE A 405 28.28 25.67 -9.91
N LEU A 406 26.98 25.96 -9.77
CA LEU A 406 26.37 27.13 -10.40
C LEU A 406 27.02 28.44 -9.91
N ASN A 407 27.39 28.54 -8.62
CA ASN A 407 28.10 29.71 -8.09
C ASN A 407 29.52 29.87 -8.63
N ILE A 408 30.12 28.82 -9.17
CA ILE A 408 31.46 28.86 -9.79
C ILE A 408 31.34 29.31 -11.25
N PHE A 409 30.48 28.64 -12.04
CA PHE A 409 30.42 28.83 -13.49
C PHE A 409 29.40 29.89 -13.94
N ALA A 410 28.34 30.10 -13.15
CA ALA A 410 27.30 31.11 -13.39
C ALA A 410 27.32 32.19 -12.31
N ASN A 411 28.52 32.56 -11.84
CA ASN A 411 28.75 33.50 -10.72
C ASN A 411 28.13 34.90 -10.91
N ASN A 412 27.85 35.30 -12.16
CA ASN A 412 27.23 36.57 -12.51
C ASN A 412 25.70 36.48 -12.67
N ILE A 413 25.10 35.30 -12.45
CA ILE A 413 23.68 35.04 -12.65
C ILE A 413 23.01 34.81 -11.30
N GLN A 414 21.91 35.52 -11.05
CA GLN A 414 21.10 35.33 -9.85
C GLN A 414 19.90 34.43 -10.13
N PHE A 415 19.99 33.18 -9.69
CA PHE A 415 18.87 32.24 -9.73
C PHE A 415 17.84 32.55 -8.63
N GLY A 416 16.60 32.10 -8.83
CA GLY A 416 15.60 32.05 -7.77
C GLY A 416 16.00 31.12 -6.62
N LYS A 417 15.13 30.98 -5.61
CA LYS A 417 15.31 29.96 -4.58
C LYS A 417 14.92 28.61 -5.13
N VAL A 418 15.69 27.58 -4.78
CA VAL A 418 15.35 26.19 -5.08
C VAL A 418 14.08 25.83 -4.30
N GLN A 419 13.02 25.44 -5.01
CA GLN A 419 11.76 24.97 -4.42
C GLN A 419 11.79 23.47 -4.17
N SER A 420 12.33 22.72 -5.13
CA SER A 420 12.42 21.26 -5.08
C SER A 420 13.50 20.76 -6.02
N ILE A 421 13.92 19.52 -5.80
CA ILE A 421 14.84 18.78 -6.65
C ILE A 421 14.21 17.42 -6.94
N ILE A 422 14.46 16.91 -8.15
CA ILE A 422 14.26 15.50 -8.47
C ILE A 422 15.61 14.98 -8.97
N SER A 423 16.24 14.13 -8.17
CA SER A 423 17.25 13.20 -8.67
C SER A 423 16.52 11.99 -9.29
N ALA A 424 17.23 11.12 -10.02
CA ALA A 424 16.66 9.87 -10.54
C ALA A 424 16.04 8.94 -9.46
N MET A 425 16.01 9.36 -8.18
CA MET A 425 15.49 8.65 -7.01
C MET A 425 14.35 9.35 -6.23
N GLU A 426 13.55 10.29 -6.77
CA GLU A 426 12.21 10.47 -6.17
C GLU A 426 11.38 9.21 -6.48
N THR A 427 11.47 8.22 -5.58
CA THR A 427 10.54 7.11 -5.50
C THR A 427 9.28 7.65 -4.86
N ASP A 428 8.14 7.52 -5.54
CA ASP A 428 6.84 7.66 -4.87
C ASP A 428 6.88 6.89 -3.54
N PRO A 429 6.41 7.47 -2.43
CA PRO A 429 6.42 6.80 -1.14
C PRO A 429 5.74 5.43 -1.29
N SER A 430 6.46 4.36 -0.93
CA SER A 430 5.91 3.02 -0.92
C SER A 430 5.28 2.76 0.44
N VAL A 431 3.97 2.51 0.44
CA VAL A 431 3.19 2.32 1.67
C VAL A 431 2.73 0.87 1.77
N LEU A 432 3.15 0.20 2.83
CA LEU A 432 2.71 -1.17 3.15
C LEU A 432 1.73 -1.13 4.33
N ILE A 433 0.51 -1.58 4.10
CA ILE A 433 -0.54 -1.65 5.11
C ILE A 433 -0.64 -3.11 5.58
N VAL A 434 -0.56 -3.35 6.89
CA VAL A 434 -0.73 -4.69 7.48
C VAL A 434 -2.14 -4.79 8.03
N GLY A 435 -2.98 -5.59 7.36
CA GLY A 435 -4.40 -5.79 7.65
C GLY A 435 -5.32 -5.04 6.68
N ALA A 436 -6.29 -5.75 6.10
CA ALA A 436 -7.35 -5.19 5.26
C ALA A 436 -8.68 -5.07 6.01
N GLY A 437 -8.62 -4.75 7.31
CA GLY A 437 -9.79 -4.36 8.11
C GLY A 437 -10.27 -2.94 7.78
N ALA A 438 -11.30 -2.45 8.47
CA ALA A 438 -11.86 -1.11 8.24
C ALA A 438 -10.80 0.01 8.28
N ALA A 439 -9.85 -0.04 9.22
CA ALA A 439 -8.76 0.93 9.32
C ALA A 439 -7.78 0.87 8.13
N GLY A 440 -7.38 -0.34 7.71
CA GLY A 440 -6.49 -0.53 6.57
C GLY A 440 -7.13 -0.12 5.24
N ILE A 441 -8.40 -0.46 5.04
CA ILE A 441 -9.18 -0.02 3.87
C ILE A 441 -9.32 1.50 3.87
N ALA A 442 -9.69 2.09 5.00
CA ALA A 442 -9.81 3.55 5.12
C ALA A 442 -8.49 4.28 4.82
N ALA A 443 -7.36 3.77 5.32
CA ALA A 443 -6.05 4.31 5.01
C ALA A 443 -5.73 4.18 3.51
N ALA A 444 -5.95 3.00 2.92
CA ALA A 444 -5.70 2.74 1.51
C ALA A 444 -6.53 3.64 0.59
N THR A 445 -7.85 3.70 0.80
CA THR A 445 -8.73 4.53 -0.04
C THR A 445 -8.34 6.00 0.06
N ARG A 446 -8.06 6.49 1.27
CA ARG A 446 -7.62 7.86 1.51
C ARG A 446 -6.30 8.19 0.79
N LEU A 447 -5.31 7.29 0.82
CA LEU A 447 -4.04 7.47 0.12
C LEU A 447 -4.21 7.42 -1.41
N LEU A 448 -4.98 6.46 -1.93
CA LEU A 448 -5.26 6.32 -3.37
C LEU A 448 -5.97 7.56 -3.93
N GLU A 449 -6.94 8.10 -3.20
CA GLU A 449 -7.64 9.34 -3.56
C GLU A 449 -6.70 10.56 -3.63
N ARG A 450 -5.57 10.51 -2.94
CA ARG A 450 -4.54 11.58 -2.93
C ARG A 450 -3.36 11.30 -3.85
N GLY A 451 -3.47 10.30 -4.72
CA GLY A 451 -2.50 10.06 -5.79
C GLY A 451 -1.30 9.21 -5.39
N PHE A 452 -1.31 8.57 -4.21
CA PHE A 452 -0.33 7.54 -3.86
C PHE A 452 -0.59 6.32 -4.73
N GLN A 453 0.42 5.85 -5.46
CA GLN A 453 0.29 4.71 -6.38
C GLN A 453 0.98 3.44 -5.87
N SER A 454 2.04 3.57 -5.07
CA SER A 454 2.82 2.45 -4.55
C SER A 454 2.28 1.96 -3.20
N ILE A 455 1.09 1.36 -3.20
CA ILE A 455 0.46 0.80 -2.00
C ILE A 455 0.45 -0.73 -2.09
N THR A 456 0.68 -1.41 -0.98
CA THR A 456 0.43 -2.87 -0.85
C THR A 456 -0.24 -3.12 0.49
N ILE A 457 -1.23 -4.02 0.53
CA ILE A 457 -1.94 -4.41 1.73
C ILE A 457 -1.72 -5.89 1.97
N LEU A 458 -1.19 -6.28 3.13
CA LEU A 458 -1.03 -7.69 3.51
C LEU A 458 -2.21 -8.09 4.38
N GLU A 459 -3.02 -9.03 3.91
CA GLU A 459 -4.15 -9.58 4.66
C GLU A 459 -3.90 -11.05 4.98
N ALA A 460 -4.05 -11.41 6.25
CA ALA A 460 -3.82 -12.76 6.72
C ALA A 460 -4.90 -13.74 6.23
N ASN A 461 -6.15 -13.28 6.12
CA ASN A 461 -7.27 -14.08 5.64
C ASN A 461 -7.37 -14.06 4.11
N ASP A 462 -8.35 -14.81 3.59
CA ASP A 462 -8.78 -14.84 2.19
C ASP A 462 -9.85 -13.79 1.85
N ARG A 463 -10.14 -12.89 2.79
CA ARG A 463 -11.16 -11.84 2.67
C ARG A 463 -10.73 -10.52 3.31
N ILE A 464 -11.28 -9.43 2.80
CA ILE A 464 -11.19 -8.11 3.44
C ILE A 464 -12.21 -7.97 4.59
N GLY A 465 -12.08 -6.88 5.34
CA GLY A 465 -13.04 -6.42 6.35
C GLY A 465 -12.68 -6.79 7.78
N GLY A 466 -11.80 -7.77 8.00
CA GLY A 466 -11.37 -8.17 9.35
C GLY A 466 -12.56 -8.51 10.25
N ARG A 467 -12.73 -7.75 11.34
CA ARG A 467 -13.85 -7.90 12.30
C ARG A 467 -15.21 -7.43 11.78
N ILE A 468 -15.27 -6.82 10.60
CA ILE A 468 -16.52 -6.65 9.85
C ILE A 468 -16.72 -7.92 9.02
N HIS A 469 -17.60 -8.80 9.48
CA HIS A 469 -17.88 -10.07 8.84
C HIS A 469 -19.39 -10.28 8.67
N SER A 470 -19.86 -9.95 7.47
CA SER A 470 -21.24 -10.12 7.05
C SER A 470 -21.36 -11.34 6.13
N VAL A 471 -22.33 -12.23 6.39
CA VAL A 471 -22.57 -13.44 5.60
C VAL A 471 -24.02 -13.50 5.16
N ARG A 472 -24.25 -13.68 3.86
CA ARG A 472 -25.61 -13.78 3.32
C ARG A 472 -26.25 -15.11 3.72
N ARG A 473 -27.48 -15.05 4.25
CA ARG A 473 -28.30 -16.22 4.61
C ARG A 473 -29.75 -15.98 4.19
N GLY A 474 -30.21 -16.74 3.20
CA GLY A 474 -31.55 -16.56 2.62
C GLY A 474 -31.72 -15.16 2.03
N THR A 475 -32.77 -14.45 2.45
CA THR A 475 -33.07 -13.08 2.01
C THR A 475 -32.40 -12.01 2.87
N ASN A 476 -31.64 -12.38 3.91
CA ASN A 476 -31.00 -11.43 4.83
C ASN A 476 -29.48 -11.67 4.97
N VAL A 477 -28.83 -10.86 5.80
CA VAL A 477 -27.40 -10.88 6.07
C VAL A 477 -27.17 -11.03 7.58
N LEU A 478 -26.25 -11.91 7.95
CA LEU A 478 -25.83 -12.14 9.33
C LEU A 478 -24.50 -11.44 9.56
N ASP A 479 -24.47 -10.54 10.53
CA ASP A 479 -23.25 -9.89 10.98
C ASP A 479 -22.65 -10.65 12.16
N TYR A 480 -21.56 -11.38 11.93
CA TYR A 480 -20.82 -12.11 12.97
C TYR A 480 -20.03 -11.17 13.88
N GLY A 481 -19.70 -9.97 13.38
CA GLY A 481 -18.94 -8.94 14.10
C GLY A 481 -19.78 -7.68 14.31
N ALA A 482 -19.26 -6.55 13.83
CA ALA A 482 -19.96 -5.27 13.86
C ALA A 482 -21.35 -5.39 13.20
N GLN A 483 -22.39 -4.90 13.88
CA GLN A 483 -23.79 -5.01 13.45
C GLN A 483 -24.53 -3.66 13.45
N TRP A 484 -24.24 -2.76 14.39
CA TRP A 484 -24.97 -1.50 14.54
C TRP A 484 -24.12 -0.26 14.37
N VAL A 485 -24.74 0.77 13.80
CA VAL A 485 -24.18 2.13 13.75
C VAL A 485 -24.60 2.86 15.01
N HIS A 486 -23.64 3.32 15.80
CA HIS A 486 -23.88 3.90 17.12
C HIS A 486 -24.16 5.40 17.03
N GLY A 487 -25.44 5.80 17.08
CA GLY A 487 -25.85 7.21 17.13
C GLY A 487 -25.96 7.91 15.78
N LYS A 488 -26.73 9.01 15.76
CA LYS A 488 -26.93 9.87 14.58
C LYS A 488 -26.06 11.12 14.62
N GLU A 489 -25.69 11.58 15.82
CA GLU A 489 -24.92 12.80 16.01
C GLU A 489 -23.42 12.50 16.00
N ASN A 490 -22.64 13.36 15.32
CA ASN A 490 -21.17 13.25 15.19
C ASN A 490 -20.63 11.89 14.69
N ASN A 491 -21.46 11.08 14.02
CA ASN A 491 -21.07 9.78 13.51
C ASN A 491 -21.01 9.79 11.98
N PHE A 492 -19.81 9.86 11.42
CA PHE A 492 -19.65 9.89 9.97
C PHE A 492 -20.03 8.56 9.28
N VAL A 493 -20.06 7.43 10.00
CA VAL A 493 -20.57 6.16 9.45
C VAL A 493 -22.08 6.27 9.22
N TYR A 494 -22.81 6.88 10.17
CA TYR A 494 -24.22 7.21 9.98
C TYR A 494 -24.40 8.15 8.80
N ASP A 495 -23.66 9.26 8.75
CA ASP A 495 -23.79 10.26 7.68
C ASP A 495 -23.58 9.65 6.29
N MET A 496 -22.50 8.88 6.10
CA MET A 496 -22.19 8.23 4.82
C MET A 496 -23.26 7.22 4.41
N ALA A 497 -23.81 6.45 5.34
CA ALA A 497 -24.81 5.43 5.03
C ALA A 497 -26.21 6.03 4.84
N ASN A 498 -26.57 7.04 5.63
CA ASN A 498 -27.85 7.74 5.57
C ASN A 498 -28.01 8.53 4.25
N GLU A 499 -26.93 9.10 3.72
CA GLU A 499 -26.92 9.81 2.43
C GLU A 499 -27.56 8.96 1.30
N TYR A 500 -27.32 7.65 1.33
CA TYR A 500 -27.83 6.70 0.33
C TYR A 500 -29.00 5.84 0.85
N ASN A 501 -29.59 6.21 2.00
CA ASN A 501 -30.70 5.49 2.63
C ASN A 501 -30.40 4.00 2.87
N LEU A 502 -29.20 3.68 3.36
CA LEU A 502 -28.72 2.30 3.53
C LEU A 502 -29.02 1.72 4.92
N ILE A 503 -29.42 2.56 5.86
CA ILE A 503 -29.63 2.21 7.27
C ILE A 503 -31.06 2.54 7.74
N GLU A 504 -31.50 1.88 8.80
CA GLU A 504 -32.76 2.14 9.50
C GLU A 504 -32.63 1.88 11.00
N VAL A 505 -33.54 2.45 11.80
CA VAL A 505 -33.62 2.22 13.25
C VAL A 505 -34.54 1.02 13.48
N GLU A 506 -34.12 0.04 14.29
CA GLU A 506 -34.98 -1.08 14.72
C GLU A 506 -36.13 -0.57 15.61
N ASP A 507 -37.32 -1.18 15.48
CA ASP A 507 -38.54 -0.76 16.18
C ASP A 507 -38.61 -1.24 17.66
N HIS A 508 -37.73 -2.17 18.06
CA HIS A 508 -37.69 -2.80 19.38
C HIS A 508 -36.26 -2.91 19.92
N MET A 509 -36.11 -3.04 21.24
CA MET A 509 -34.81 -3.30 21.85
C MET A 509 -34.51 -4.81 21.96
N GLU A 510 -33.22 -5.18 22.06
CA GLU A 510 -32.82 -6.60 22.14
C GLU A 510 -33.43 -7.36 23.34
N ASN A 511 -33.68 -6.68 24.46
CA ASN A 511 -33.92 -7.32 25.77
C ASN A 511 -35.08 -6.71 26.58
N GLU A 512 -36.24 -6.49 25.95
CA GLU A 512 -37.38 -5.84 26.64
C GLU A 512 -38.04 -6.70 27.72
N LEU A 513 -37.84 -8.03 27.68
CA LEU A 513 -38.47 -8.99 28.58
C LEU A 513 -37.42 -9.77 29.39
N TYR A 514 -37.73 -10.08 30.64
CA TYR A 514 -36.83 -10.79 31.53
C TYR A 514 -37.50 -12.00 32.15
N TYR A 515 -36.85 -13.15 32.06
CA TYR A 515 -37.35 -14.41 32.62
C TYR A 515 -36.42 -14.92 33.70
N THR A 516 -37.00 -15.43 34.78
CA THR A 516 -36.23 -16.15 35.79
C THR A 516 -35.93 -17.57 35.32
N SER A 517 -34.90 -18.21 35.87
CA SER A 517 -34.58 -19.62 35.60
C SER A 517 -35.66 -20.62 36.07
N LYS A 518 -36.74 -20.13 36.69
CA LYS A 518 -37.97 -20.89 37.00
C LYS A 518 -39.06 -20.75 35.93
N GLY A 519 -38.80 -20.02 34.84
CA GLY A 519 -39.75 -19.79 33.75
C GLY A 519 -40.76 -18.66 34.01
N SER A 520 -40.55 -17.84 35.04
CA SER A 520 -41.45 -16.73 35.38
C SER A 520 -40.98 -15.42 34.75
N MET A 521 -41.86 -14.73 34.02
CA MET A 521 -41.56 -13.41 33.46
C MET A 521 -41.68 -12.33 34.54
N VAL A 522 -40.70 -11.42 34.62
CA VAL A 522 -40.82 -10.19 35.41
C VAL A 522 -41.73 -9.22 34.65
N PRO A 523 -42.80 -8.68 35.26
CA PRO A 523 -43.67 -7.72 34.59
C PRO A 523 -42.88 -6.53 34.04
N LYS A 524 -43.18 -6.13 32.80
CA LYS A 524 -42.40 -5.14 32.05
C LYS A 524 -42.28 -3.82 32.80
N GLU A 525 -43.37 -3.33 33.39
CA GLU A 525 -43.37 -2.07 34.15
C GLU A 525 -42.43 -2.12 35.36
N LYS A 526 -42.25 -3.32 35.94
CA LYS A 526 -41.33 -3.53 37.06
C LYS A 526 -39.88 -3.60 36.59
N SER A 527 -39.59 -4.34 35.52
CA SER A 527 -38.22 -4.41 34.97
C SER A 527 -37.76 -3.06 34.43
N ASP A 528 -38.61 -2.37 33.67
CA ASP A 528 -38.34 -1.03 33.13
C ASP A 528 -37.99 -0.05 34.26
N ARG A 529 -38.80 -0.05 35.33
CA ARG A 529 -38.54 0.80 36.49
C ARG A 529 -37.20 0.48 37.17
N ILE A 530 -36.83 -0.79 37.30
CA ILE A 530 -35.55 -1.19 37.90
C ILE A 530 -34.38 -0.76 37.01
N MET A 531 -34.44 -1.06 35.70
CA MET A 531 -33.40 -0.69 34.74
C MET A 531 -33.23 0.83 34.66
N GLN A 532 -34.32 1.58 34.57
CA GLN A 532 -34.29 3.04 34.61
C GLN A 532 -33.64 3.54 35.90
N THR A 533 -34.00 2.96 37.05
CA THR A 533 -33.37 3.35 38.33
C THR A 533 -31.87 3.04 38.34
N LEU A 534 -31.43 1.94 37.74
CA LEU A 534 -30.02 1.60 37.63
C LEU A 534 -29.28 2.59 36.73
N ASN A 535 -29.82 2.90 35.54
CA ASN A 535 -29.28 3.91 34.62
C ASN A 535 -29.19 5.29 35.31
N ASP A 536 -30.29 5.77 35.89
CA ASP A 536 -30.35 7.05 36.61
C ASP A 536 -29.29 7.11 37.72
N LEU A 537 -29.07 6.00 38.44
CA LEU A 537 -28.06 5.93 39.50
C LEU A 537 -26.64 6.02 38.93
N MET A 538 -26.36 5.38 37.79
CA MET A 538 -25.04 5.47 37.15
C MET A 538 -24.79 6.87 36.59
N GLU A 539 -25.76 7.44 35.87
CA GLU A 539 -25.71 8.80 35.33
C GLU A 539 -25.55 9.85 36.43
N ALA A 540 -26.36 9.80 37.48
CA ALA A 540 -26.28 10.74 38.60
C ALA A 540 -24.94 10.69 39.36
N ASN A 541 -24.16 9.61 39.18
CA ASN A 541 -22.86 9.43 39.81
C ASN A 541 -21.68 9.48 38.82
N GLU A 542 -21.89 9.86 37.55
CA GLU A 542 -20.82 9.91 36.54
C GLU A 542 -19.64 10.80 36.99
N GLU A 543 -19.91 11.96 37.60
CA GLU A 543 -18.86 12.84 38.15
C GLU A 543 -18.05 12.20 39.29
N ASN A 544 -18.66 11.27 40.02
CA ASN A 544 -17.97 10.49 41.05
C ASN A 544 -17.11 9.39 40.41
N LEU A 545 -17.56 8.80 39.29
CA LEU A 545 -16.82 7.80 38.52
C LEU A 545 -15.51 8.38 37.97
N LYS A 546 -15.52 9.64 37.48
CA LYS A 546 -14.32 10.37 37.01
C LYS A 546 -13.17 10.38 38.01
N LYS A 547 -13.49 10.34 39.31
CA LYS A 547 -12.51 10.42 40.42
C LYS A 547 -12.36 9.09 41.15
N PHE A 548 -13.02 8.03 40.68
CA PHE A 548 -13.01 6.75 41.34
C PHE A 548 -11.70 6.00 41.01
N PRO A 549 -10.86 5.66 42.01
CA PRO A 549 -9.55 5.06 41.76
C PRO A 549 -9.62 3.54 41.47
N GLY A 550 -10.83 2.96 41.46
CA GLY A 550 -11.05 1.54 41.27
C GLY A 550 -11.65 1.20 39.91
N SER A 551 -12.03 -0.07 39.77
CA SER A 551 -12.67 -0.55 38.56
C SER A 551 -14.14 -0.15 38.44
N LEU A 552 -14.65 -0.19 37.22
CA LEU A 552 -16.05 0.09 36.92
C LEU A 552 -16.99 -0.83 37.70
N GLY A 553 -16.66 -2.12 37.79
CA GLY A 553 -17.45 -3.09 38.57
C GLY A 553 -17.54 -2.72 40.05
N ALA A 554 -16.41 -2.36 40.67
CA ALA A 554 -16.39 -1.93 42.06
C ALA A 554 -17.19 -0.63 42.30
N PHE A 555 -17.22 0.25 41.31
CA PHE A 555 -18.07 1.44 41.34
C PHE A 555 -19.55 1.09 41.25
N TYR A 556 -19.93 0.24 40.30
CA TYR A 556 -21.31 -0.22 40.13
C TYR A 556 -21.82 -0.90 41.41
N ASP A 557 -21.01 -1.77 42.01
CA ASP A 557 -21.36 -2.43 43.26
C ASP A 557 -21.66 -1.40 44.34
N LYS A 558 -20.76 -0.44 44.51
CA LYS A 558 -20.90 0.61 45.53
C LYS A 558 -22.20 1.42 45.30
N VAL A 559 -22.41 1.92 44.08
CA VAL A 559 -23.58 2.76 43.74
C VAL A 559 -24.88 1.99 43.93
N PHE A 560 -24.94 0.73 43.50
CA PHE A 560 -26.13 -0.11 43.68
C PHE A 560 -26.47 -0.33 45.16
N HIS A 561 -25.49 -0.71 45.98
CA HIS A 561 -25.70 -0.94 47.41
C HIS A 561 -26.01 0.36 48.18
N GLU A 562 -25.51 1.51 47.72
CA GLU A 562 -25.90 2.84 48.24
C GLU A 562 -27.34 3.20 47.86
N GLY A 563 -27.74 2.98 46.60
CA GLY A 563 -29.11 3.18 46.12
C GLY A 563 -30.14 2.30 46.85
N LEU A 564 -29.79 1.04 47.15
CA LEU A 564 -30.61 0.16 47.98
C LEU A 564 -30.81 0.73 49.39
N ARG A 565 -29.73 1.20 50.05
CA ARG A 565 -29.80 1.81 51.39
C ARG A 565 -30.55 3.14 51.40
N ALA A 566 -30.45 3.92 50.33
CA ALA A 566 -31.16 5.18 50.15
C ALA A 566 -32.66 5.00 49.82
N GLY A 567 -33.10 3.77 49.54
CA GLY A 567 -34.49 3.48 49.23
C GLY A 567 -34.89 3.86 47.79
N CYS A 568 -33.94 4.00 46.86
CA CYS A 568 -34.21 4.24 45.44
C CYS A 568 -35.10 3.13 44.85
N PHE A 569 -34.96 1.90 45.36
CA PHE A 569 -35.73 0.74 44.92
C PHE A 569 -37.02 0.49 45.73
N LYS A 570 -37.55 1.51 46.43
CA LYS A 570 -38.71 1.34 47.33
C LYS A 570 -39.94 0.80 46.60
N GLY A 571 -40.56 -0.22 47.21
CA GLY A 571 -41.73 -0.92 46.65
C GLY A 571 -41.38 -1.99 45.62
N MET A 572 -40.10 -2.27 45.40
CA MET A 572 -39.62 -3.36 44.55
C MET A 572 -39.06 -4.49 45.43
N ASP A 573 -39.23 -5.73 44.97
CA ASP A 573 -38.70 -6.91 45.65
C ASP A 573 -37.17 -6.95 45.52
N LEU A 574 -36.48 -7.09 46.66
CA LEU A 574 -35.01 -7.08 46.74
C LEU A 574 -34.38 -8.22 45.93
N ARG A 575 -35.03 -9.39 45.83
CA ARG A 575 -34.51 -10.51 45.04
C ARG A 575 -34.49 -10.15 43.55
N THR A 576 -35.61 -9.63 43.02
CA THR A 576 -35.68 -9.13 41.64
C THR A 576 -34.67 -8.00 41.41
N CYS A 577 -34.54 -7.06 42.35
CA CYS A 577 -33.55 -5.98 42.24
C CYS A 577 -32.12 -6.52 42.12
N GLN A 578 -31.73 -7.51 42.92
CA GLN A 578 -30.41 -8.14 42.82
C GLN A 578 -30.24 -8.86 41.48
N GLN A 579 -31.22 -9.67 41.05
CA GLN A 579 -31.13 -10.41 39.79
C GLN A 579 -31.04 -9.47 38.58
N MET A 580 -31.79 -8.37 38.58
CA MET A 580 -31.73 -7.35 37.54
C MET A 580 -30.39 -6.60 37.56
N TYR A 581 -29.82 -6.35 38.75
CA TYR A 581 -28.48 -5.78 38.87
C TYR A 581 -27.39 -6.74 38.35
N ASP A 582 -27.50 -8.03 38.66
CA ASP A 582 -26.57 -9.04 38.14
C ASP A 582 -26.67 -9.12 36.60
N PHE A 583 -27.88 -9.03 36.03
CA PHE A 583 -28.08 -8.89 34.60
C PHE A 583 -27.50 -7.58 34.06
N PHE A 584 -27.67 -6.46 34.76
CA PHE A 584 -27.13 -5.15 34.38
C PHE A 584 -25.60 -5.20 34.23
N VAL A 585 -24.90 -5.79 35.21
CA VAL A 585 -23.45 -6.02 35.15
C VAL A 585 -23.09 -6.95 33.99
N LYS A 586 -23.86 -8.01 33.77
CA LYS A 586 -23.67 -8.96 32.66
C LYS A 586 -23.81 -8.28 31.29
N TYR A 587 -24.82 -7.45 31.13
CA TYR A 587 -25.07 -6.67 29.92
C TYR A 587 -23.91 -5.72 29.65
N HIS A 588 -23.41 -5.02 30.67
CA HIS A 588 -22.26 -4.13 30.53
C HIS A 588 -20.95 -4.87 30.23
N ASN A 589 -20.76 -6.10 30.73
CA ASN A 589 -19.63 -6.94 30.30
C ASN A 589 -19.72 -7.31 28.82
N THR A 590 -20.93 -7.66 28.35
CA THR A 590 -21.20 -7.94 26.94
C THR A 590 -20.99 -6.69 26.10
N TYR A 591 -21.40 -5.52 26.57
CA TYR A 591 -21.20 -4.27 25.86
C TYR A 591 -19.72 -3.89 25.73
N ASN A 592 -18.94 -4.04 26.81
CA ASN A 592 -17.52 -3.65 26.87
C ASN A 592 -16.54 -4.74 26.40
N ALA A 593 -17.03 -5.91 26.00
CA ALA A 593 -16.22 -7.10 25.70
C ALA A 593 -15.29 -7.53 26.82
N THR A 594 -15.76 -7.58 28.08
CA THR A 594 -14.89 -7.83 29.23
C THR A 594 -15.20 -9.12 29.94
N ASP A 595 -14.16 -9.80 30.43
CA ASP A 595 -14.34 -10.95 31.32
C ASP A 595 -15.08 -10.55 32.60
N THR A 596 -14.74 -9.36 33.12
CA THR A 596 -15.39 -8.76 34.28
C THR A 596 -15.20 -7.25 34.28
N LEU A 597 -16.23 -6.50 34.70
CA LEU A 597 -16.14 -5.06 34.91
C LEU A 597 -15.14 -4.69 36.01
N HIS A 598 -14.72 -5.65 36.83
CA HIS A 598 -13.73 -5.43 37.86
C HIS A 598 -12.30 -5.23 37.32
N ASP A 599 -12.07 -5.50 36.03
CA ASP A 599 -10.80 -5.22 35.36
C ASP A 599 -10.86 -3.95 34.49
N VAL A 600 -12.07 -3.40 34.28
CA VAL A 600 -12.30 -2.19 33.48
C VAL A 600 -12.01 -0.96 34.31
N SER A 601 -11.30 0.00 33.74
CA SER A 601 -11.06 1.29 34.37
C SER A 601 -12.36 2.05 34.53
N GLY A 602 -12.69 2.47 35.76
CA GLY A 602 -13.86 3.31 35.99
C GLY A 602 -13.72 4.69 35.33
N ALA A 603 -12.64 5.42 35.64
CA ALA A 603 -12.40 6.75 35.08
C ALA A 603 -12.01 6.72 33.59
N GLY A 604 -11.24 5.73 33.17
CA GLY A 604 -10.78 5.58 31.78
C GLY A 604 -11.89 5.23 30.79
N LEU A 605 -12.98 4.57 31.25
CA LEU A 605 -14.13 4.34 30.38
C LEU A 605 -14.73 5.66 29.87
N LEU A 606 -14.71 6.72 30.70
CA LEU A 606 -15.26 8.03 30.38
C LEU A 606 -14.45 8.82 29.33
N GLU A 607 -13.30 8.29 28.89
CA GLU A 607 -12.59 8.80 27.72
C GLU A 607 -13.31 8.44 26.41
N PHE A 608 -14.15 7.40 26.43
CA PHE A 608 -15.01 7.05 25.30
C PHE A 608 -16.07 8.14 25.11
N GLU A 609 -16.15 8.70 23.92
CA GLU A 609 -17.24 9.61 23.56
C GLU A 609 -18.45 8.79 23.16
N ASP A 610 -19.43 8.74 24.07
CA ASP A 610 -20.68 8.06 23.84
C ASP A 610 -21.66 8.99 23.08
N HIS A 611 -21.84 8.72 21.78
CA HIS A 611 -22.89 9.35 20.96
C HIS A 611 -24.10 8.41 20.79
N GLN A 612 -24.23 7.38 21.62
CA GLN A 612 -25.35 6.44 21.54
C GLN A 612 -26.62 7.07 22.06
N ASP A 613 -27.37 7.68 21.15
CA ASP A 613 -28.80 7.43 21.20
C ASP A 613 -29.00 5.90 21.09
N GLU A 614 -29.77 5.28 21.98
CA GLU A 614 -30.07 3.83 22.04
C GLU A 614 -30.85 3.29 20.81
N TYR A 615 -30.68 3.91 19.63
CA TYR A 615 -31.23 3.42 18.38
C TYR A 615 -30.33 2.31 17.87
N LEU A 616 -30.83 1.06 17.87
CA LEU A 616 -30.22 -0.06 17.16
C LEU A 616 -30.29 0.23 15.65
N ILE A 617 -29.32 0.95 15.09
CA ILE A 617 -29.32 1.34 13.67
C ILE A 617 -28.68 0.21 12.85
N ASN A 618 -29.48 -0.46 12.02
CA ASN A 618 -29.06 -1.61 11.21
C ASN A 618 -28.96 -1.28 9.71
N TRP A 619 -28.34 -2.20 8.96
CA TRP A 619 -28.03 -2.07 7.52
C TRP A 619 -29.09 -2.68 6.58
N LYS A 620 -30.36 -2.69 7.02
CA LYS A 620 -31.51 -3.26 6.29
C LYS A 620 -31.26 -4.72 5.91
N ASN A 621 -30.94 -4.97 4.64
CA ASN A 621 -30.70 -6.29 4.06
C ASN A 621 -29.29 -6.46 3.47
N ARG A 622 -28.35 -5.55 3.78
CA ARG A 622 -26.98 -5.53 3.21
C ARG A 622 -25.89 -5.93 4.21
N GLY A 623 -26.14 -5.76 5.51
CA GLY A 623 -25.17 -6.01 6.58
C GLY A 623 -24.04 -4.99 6.64
N PHE A 624 -23.22 -5.09 7.68
CA PHE A 624 -22.22 -4.07 8.00
C PHE A 624 -21.10 -3.93 6.95
N HIS A 625 -20.79 -4.97 6.18
CA HIS A 625 -19.80 -4.93 5.10
C HIS A 625 -20.02 -3.78 4.11
N THR A 626 -21.27 -3.32 3.96
CA THR A 626 -21.66 -2.15 3.14
C THR A 626 -20.82 -0.90 3.43
N ILE A 627 -20.31 -0.70 4.65
CA ILE A 627 -19.43 0.44 4.95
C ILE A 627 -18.10 0.38 4.19
N LEU A 628 -17.59 -0.82 3.92
CA LEU A 628 -16.36 -1.00 3.14
C LEU A 628 -16.63 -0.68 1.66
N ASP A 629 -17.79 -1.08 1.14
CA ASP A 629 -18.23 -0.71 -0.20
C ASP A 629 -18.38 0.81 -0.35
N LEU A 630 -18.91 1.50 0.67
CA LEU A 630 -18.99 2.96 0.71
C LEU A 630 -17.59 3.60 0.62
N LEU A 631 -16.65 3.14 1.45
CA LEU A 631 -15.26 3.66 1.45
C LEU A 631 -14.57 3.42 0.11
N MET A 632 -14.81 2.28 -0.52
CA MET A 632 -14.23 1.90 -1.82
C MET A 632 -15.02 2.42 -3.02
N LYS A 633 -16.09 3.20 -2.80
CA LYS A 633 -16.95 3.74 -3.88
C LYS A 633 -17.56 2.67 -4.78
N LYS A 634 -17.91 1.51 -4.22
CA LYS A 634 -18.43 0.35 -4.97
C LYS A 634 -19.94 0.34 -5.15
N LEU A 635 -20.65 1.18 -4.40
CA LEU A 635 -22.09 1.20 -4.47
C LEU A 635 -22.55 1.88 -5.77
N PRO A 636 -23.47 1.27 -6.53
CA PRO A 636 -24.08 1.91 -7.70
C PRO A 636 -24.64 3.30 -7.41
N GLU A 637 -25.16 3.51 -6.20
CA GLU A 637 -25.75 4.76 -5.73
C GLU A 637 -24.76 5.93 -5.69
N GLN A 638 -23.45 5.68 -5.57
CA GLN A 638 -22.41 6.71 -5.46
C GLN A 638 -22.04 7.35 -6.81
N ASN A 639 -22.45 6.77 -7.94
CA ASN A 639 -22.25 7.31 -9.29
C ASN A 639 -20.82 7.81 -9.60
N CYS A 640 -19.80 7.11 -9.09
CA CYS A 640 -18.39 7.42 -9.33
C CYS A 640 -17.59 6.14 -9.60
N ALA A 641 -16.36 6.31 -10.09
CA ALA A 641 -15.48 5.17 -10.33
C ALA A 641 -15.07 4.52 -8.99
N PRO A 642 -15.20 3.19 -8.85
CA PRO A 642 -14.74 2.48 -7.66
C PRO A 642 -13.24 2.63 -7.45
N ILE A 643 -12.82 2.67 -6.18
CA ILE A 643 -11.42 2.58 -5.78
C ILE A 643 -11.09 1.08 -5.66
N PRO A 644 -10.20 0.54 -6.51
CA PRO A 644 -9.97 -0.90 -6.60
C PRO A 644 -8.98 -1.38 -5.54
N VAL A 645 -9.30 -1.19 -4.25
CA VAL A 645 -8.42 -1.52 -3.12
C VAL A 645 -7.95 -2.98 -3.18
N GLU A 646 -8.80 -3.91 -3.60
CA GLU A 646 -8.45 -5.33 -3.69
C GLU A 646 -7.29 -5.62 -4.64
N ASN A 647 -7.06 -4.79 -5.66
CA ASN A 647 -5.91 -4.95 -6.55
C ASN A 647 -4.57 -4.77 -5.81
N TYR A 648 -4.60 -4.07 -4.68
CA TYR A 648 -3.45 -3.80 -3.82
C TYR A 648 -3.35 -4.81 -2.66
N VAL A 649 -4.33 -5.69 -2.47
CA VAL A 649 -4.35 -6.67 -1.38
C VAL A 649 -3.62 -7.95 -1.78
N ARG A 650 -2.81 -8.46 -0.87
CA ARG A 650 -2.20 -9.78 -0.88
C ARG A 650 -2.82 -10.60 0.24
N PHE A 651 -3.80 -11.43 -0.12
CA PHE A 651 -4.48 -12.34 0.80
C PHE A 651 -3.58 -13.51 1.20
N ASN A 652 -3.90 -14.18 2.31
CA ASN A 652 -3.14 -15.30 2.87
C ASN A 652 -1.66 -14.96 3.17
N HIS A 653 -1.37 -13.69 3.45
CA HIS A 653 -0.03 -13.19 3.79
C HIS A 653 0.04 -12.85 5.27
N ILE A 654 0.35 -13.86 6.09
CA ILE A 654 0.45 -13.72 7.54
C ILE A 654 1.83 -13.14 7.87
N VAL A 655 1.88 -11.94 8.44
CA VAL A 655 3.14 -11.29 8.86
C VAL A 655 3.75 -12.03 10.06
N CYS A 656 5.07 -12.25 10.03
CA CYS A 656 5.82 -12.84 11.13
C CYS A 656 7.05 -12.02 11.58
N SER A 657 7.53 -11.08 10.77
CA SER A 657 8.63 -10.17 11.16
C SER A 657 8.50 -8.82 10.45
N ILE A 658 8.92 -7.76 11.13
CA ILE A 658 8.89 -6.36 10.72
C ILE A 658 10.20 -5.73 11.19
N GLU A 659 11.17 -5.60 10.29
CA GLU A 659 12.41 -4.88 10.58
C GLU A 659 12.35 -3.46 10.02
N TRP A 660 12.29 -2.47 10.92
CA TRP A 660 11.77 -1.13 10.62
C TRP A 660 12.76 0.02 10.84
N ASN A 661 13.87 -0.18 11.55
CA ASN A 661 14.85 0.89 11.81
C ASN A 661 15.87 1.04 10.65
N ARG A 662 15.36 1.30 9.44
CA ARG A 662 16.13 1.50 8.21
C ARG A 662 15.34 2.37 7.21
N PRO A 663 15.97 2.90 6.15
CA PRO A 663 15.29 3.80 5.21
C PRO A 663 14.01 3.23 4.57
N ALA A 664 13.95 1.92 4.35
CA ALA A 664 12.72 1.20 3.99
C ALA A 664 12.58 -0.02 4.90
N GLY A 665 11.46 -0.10 5.64
CA GLY A 665 11.15 -1.27 6.46
C GLY A 665 10.95 -2.52 5.60
N THR A 666 11.26 -3.69 6.13
CA THR A 666 10.96 -4.98 5.49
C THR A 666 10.04 -5.77 6.37
N VAL A 667 9.01 -6.34 5.76
CA VAL A 667 8.02 -7.19 6.40
C VAL A 667 8.12 -8.57 5.78
N THR A 668 8.29 -9.58 6.62
CA THR A 668 8.38 -10.99 6.22
C THR A 668 7.11 -11.71 6.64
N CYS A 669 6.57 -12.51 5.73
CA CYS A 669 5.40 -13.36 5.95
C CYS A 669 5.80 -14.81 6.25
N THR A 670 4.90 -15.56 6.90
CA THR A 670 5.13 -16.97 7.28
C THR A 670 5.35 -17.89 6.08
N ASN A 671 4.86 -17.51 4.90
CA ASN A 671 5.09 -18.21 3.63
C ASN A 671 6.49 -17.92 3.02
N GLY A 672 7.30 -17.07 3.66
CA GLY A 672 8.62 -16.67 3.19
C GLY A 672 8.63 -15.42 2.30
N ALA A 673 7.46 -14.88 1.91
CA ALA A 673 7.39 -13.66 1.12
C ALA A 673 7.88 -12.45 1.92
N THR A 674 8.62 -11.56 1.27
CA THR A 674 9.17 -10.34 1.89
C THR A 674 8.75 -9.10 1.12
N PHE A 675 8.32 -8.06 1.83
CA PHE A 675 7.87 -6.79 1.27
C PHE A 675 8.66 -5.64 1.87
N THR A 676 9.16 -4.74 1.02
CA THR A 676 9.86 -3.53 1.46
C THR A 676 9.01 -2.30 1.23
N ALA A 677 8.99 -1.36 2.18
CA ALA A 677 8.26 -0.11 2.04
C ALA A 677 8.90 1.04 2.84
N THR A 678 8.78 2.26 2.35
CA THR A 678 9.25 3.45 3.08
C THR A 678 8.37 3.77 4.27
N HIS A 679 7.07 3.43 4.22
CA HIS A 679 6.13 3.58 5.34
C HIS A 679 5.31 2.32 5.56
N LEU A 680 5.15 1.93 6.83
CA LEU A 680 4.26 0.87 7.25
C LEU A 680 3.07 1.44 8.02
N ILE A 681 1.86 0.96 7.74
CA ILE A 681 0.66 1.22 8.54
C ILE A 681 0.15 -0.11 9.11
N VAL A 682 0.34 -0.32 10.40
CA VAL A 682 -0.06 -1.54 11.11
C VAL A 682 -1.49 -1.38 11.62
N THR A 683 -2.40 -2.23 11.15
CA THR A 683 -3.84 -2.16 11.47
C THR A 683 -4.42 -3.44 12.08
N VAL A 684 -3.53 -4.34 12.51
CA VAL A 684 -3.90 -5.61 13.14
C VAL A 684 -4.62 -5.38 14.48
N SER A 685 -5.36 -6.38 14.97
CA SER A 685 -6.05 -6.26 16.25
C SER A 685 -5.06 -6.11 17.42
N LEU A 686 -5.52 -5.48 18.50
CA LEU A 686 -4.75 -5.39 19.74
C LEU A 686 -4.41 -6.77 20.31
N GLY A 687 -5.28 -7.77 20.13
CA GLY A 687 -5.04 -9.16 20.56
C GLY A 687 -3.84 -9.77 19.84
N VAL A 688 -3.72 -9.57 18.53
CA VAL A 688 -2.56 -10.00 17.75
C VAL A 688 -1.30 -9.26 18.19
N LEU A 689 -1.37 -7.94 18.42
CA LEU A 689 -0.23 -7.18 18.94
C LEU A 689 0.24 -7.69 20.30
N LYS A 690 -0.69 -7.99 21.21
CA LYS A 690 -0.35 -8.55 22.53
C LYS A 690 0.46 -9.84 22.43
N GLU A 691 0.09 -10.72 21.50
CA GLU A 691 0.79 -11.99 21.28
C GLU A 691 2.11 -11.82 20.53
N MET A 692 2.14 -10.94 19.53
CA MET A 692 3.20 -10.97 18.50
C MET A 692 4.18 -9.79 18.54
N HIS A 693 3.91 -8.69 19.26
CA HIS A 693 4.73 -7.49 19.16
C HIS A 693 6.21 -7.69 19.57
N THR A 694 6.51 -8.65 20.44
CA THR A 694 7.89 -9.00 20.83
C THR A 694 8.62 -9.82 19.78
N ALA A 695 7.89 -10.56 18.95
CA ALA A 695 8.45 -11.40 17.88
C ALA A 695 8.50 -10.68 16.54
N TRP A 696 7.54 -9.80 16.26
CA TRP A 696 7.43 -9.09 14.99
C TRP A 696 8.48 -8.00 14.83
N PHE A 697 8.63 -7.11 15.80
CA PHE A 697 9.35 -5.86 15.57
C PHE A 697 10.85 -5.97 15.89
N ASP A 698 11.67 -5.66 14.89
CA ASP A 698 13.12 -5.52 15.02
C ASP A 698 13.59 -4.13 14.51
N PRO A 699 14.18 -3.27 15.36
CA PRO A 699 14.37 -3.45 16.80
C PRO A 699 13.04 -3.50 17.57
N PRO A 700 13.05 -3.97 18.83
CA PRO A 700 11.84 -4.01 19.66
C PRO A 700 11.16 -2.65 19.79
N LEU A 701 9.83 -2.65 19.89
CA LEU A 701 9.03 -1.44 20.07
C LEU A 701 9.45 -0.66 21.33
N PRO A 702 9.41 0.69 21.33
CA PRO A 702 9.68 1.51 22.51
C PRO A 702 8.76 1.20 23.69
N GLU A 703 9.22 1.48 24.91
CA GLU A 703 8.49 1.15 26.14
C GLU A 703 7.05 1.71 26.20
N PRO A 704 6.76 2.98 25.87
CA PRO A 704 5.38 3.49 25.88
C PRO A 704 4.45 2.69 24.96
N LYS A 705 4.97 2.24 23.81
CA LYS A 705 4.21 1.42 22.85
C LYS A 705 3.93 0.02 23.42
N ARG A 706 4.92 -0.62 24.02
CA ARG A 706 4.74 -1.94 24.68
C ARG A 706 3.76 -1.83 25.85
N ASN A 707 3.89 -0.80 26.67
CA ASN A 707 2.96 -0.54 27.78
C ASN A 707 1.53 -0.35 27.28
N ALA A 708 1.31 0.36 26.17
CA ALA A 708 -0.01 0.48 25.54
C ALA A 708 -0.55 -0.86 25.06
N ILE A 709 0.26 -1.64 24.33
CA ILE A 709 -0.13 -2.97 23.84
C ILE A 709 -0.47 -3.90 25.01
N GLU A 710 0.33 -3.91 26.08
CA GLU A 710 0.15 -4.81 27.22
C GLU A 710 -0.92 -4.35 28.21
N GLY A 711 -1.10 -3.03 28.35
CA GLY A 711 -1.98 -2.39 29.32
C GLY A 711 -3.43 -2.28 28.87
N LEU A 712 -3.66 -1.86 27.62
CA LEU A 712 -5.02 -1.79 27.07
C LEU A 712 -5.67 -3.17 27.09
N TYR A 713 -6.96 -3.25 27.38
CA TYR A 713 -7.66 -4.53 27.42
C TYR A 713 -8.18 -4.90 26.04
N ILE A 714 -8.26 -6.20 25.77
CA ILE A 714 -9.05 -6.76 24.67
C ILE A 714 -9.71 -8.02 25.22
N GLY A 715 -11.02 -8.13 25.09
CA GLY A 715 -11.72 -9.34 25.49
C GLY A 715 -12.55 -9.92 24.35
N THR A 716 -13.47 -10.79 24.70
CA THR A 716 -14.16 -11.67 23.75
C THR A 716 -15.66 -11.54 23.94
N ILE A 717 -16.37 -11.39 22.83
CA ILE A 717 -17.81 -11.53 22.73
C ILE A 717 -18.09 -12.30 21.45
N ASP A 718 -18.98 -13.27 21.56
CA ASP A 718 -19.46 -14.03 20.43
C ASP A 718 -20.98 -13.98 20.31
N LYS A 719 -21.42 -14.19 19.07
CA LYS A 719 -22.81 -14.42 18.69
C LYS A 719 -23.03 -15.89 18.41
N MET A 720 -24.17 -16.42 18.83
CA MET A 720 -24.62 -17.78 18.56
C MET A 720 -25.96 -17.70 17.82
N PHE A 721 -25.97 -18.15 16.57
CA PHE A 721 -27.09 -18.09 15.65
C PHE A 721 -27.84 -19.43 15.65
N LEU A 722 -29.14 -19.42 15.93
CA LEU A 722 -30.01 -20.59 15.93
C LEU A 722 -31.18 -20.34 14.97
N GLU A 723 -31.17 -20.97 13.81
CA GLU A 723 -32.28 -20.93 12.86
C GLU A 723 -33.17 -22.17 13.04
N PHE A 724 -34.47 -21.97 13.17
CA PHE A 724 -35.46 -23.04 13.36
C PHE A 724 -36.31 -23.23 12.10
N ASP A 725 -36.86 -24.44 11.89
CA ASP A 725 -37.80 -24.69 10.79
C ASP A 725 -39.03 -23.79 10.90
N GLU A 726 -39.56 -23.68 12.13
CA GLU A 726 -40.70 -22.85 12.51
C GLU A 726 -40.38 -22.11 13.83
N PRO A 727 -40.75 -20.82 13.95
CA PRO A 727 -40.54 -20.06 15.19
C PRO A 727 -41.33 -20.70 16.35
N PHE A 728 -40.66 -20.95 17.47
CA PHE A 728 -41.34 -21.46 18.68
C PHE A 728 -41.91 -20.34 19.57
N TRP A 729 -41.54 -19.10 19.28
CA TRP A 729 -41.93 -17.87 19.98
C TRP A 729 -43.16 -17.20 19.33
N LEU A 730 -43.68 -16.16 20.00
CA LEU A 730 -44.83 -15.37 19.54
C LEU A 730 -44.40 -14.28 18.55
N ARG A 731 -45.35 -13.77 17.75
CA ARG A 731 -45.05 -12.80 16.68
C ARG A 731 -44.44 -11.49 17.19
N ASP A 732 -44.88 -11.02 18.36
CA ASP A 732 -44.44 -9.75 18.97
C ASP A 732 -43.39 -9.99 20.07
N TRP A 733 -42.65 -11.09 19.96
CA TRP A 733 -41.58 -11.46 20.91
C TRP A 733 -40.23 -11.26 20.24
N HIS A 734 -39.42 -10.35 20.79
CA HIS A 734 -38.18 -9.88 20.19
C HIS A 734 -36.91 -10.38 20.90
N GLY A 735 -37.06 -11.06 22.03
CA GLY A 735 -35.93 -11.52 22.83
C GLY A 735 -36.23 -11.57 24.31
N PHE A 736 -35.20 -11.94 25.08
CA PHE A 736 -35.26 -11.95 26.53
C PHE A 736 -33.89 -11.97 27.22
N GLY A 737 -33.84 -11.35 28.40
CA GLY A 737 -32.75 -11.45 29.36
C GLY A 737 -32.92 -12.61 30.36
N LEU A 738 -31.79 -13.15 30.81
CA LEU A 738 -31.71 -14.34 31.67
C LEU A 738 -31.46 -13.96 33.14
N LEU A 739 -32.47 -14.08 34.00
CA LEU A 739 -32.37 -13.85 35.46
C LEU A 739 -32.21 -15.16 36.23
N TRP A 740 -31.00 -15.49 36.65
CA TRP A 740 -30.78 -16.74 37.39
C TRP A 740 -31.33 -16.69 38.82
N GLU A 741 -31.97 -17.77 39.25
CA GLU A 741 -32.16 -18.02 40.68
C GLU A 741 -30.83 -18.46 41.31
N PRO A 742 -30.50 -18.01 42.54
CA PRO A 742 -29.24 -18.33 43.19
C PRO A 742 -28.94 -19.82 43.26
N GLU A 743 -29.97 -20.63 43.51
CA GLU A 743 -29.83 -22.09 43.63
C GLU A 743 -29.54 -22.75 42.27
N ASP A 744 -30.21 -22.30 41.21
CA ASP A 744 -30.00 -22.80 39.84
C ASP A 744 -28.61 -22.39 39.31
N LEU A 745 -28.16 -21.18 39.64
CA LEU A 745 -26.83 -20.70 39.27
C LEU A 745 -25.73 -21.49 39.98
N ALA A 746 -25.92 -21.80 41.26
CA ALA A 746 -25.00 -22.65 42.00
C ALA A 746 -24.92 -24.07 41.40
N GLU A 747 -26.04 -24.64 40.97
CA GLU A 747 -26.08 -25.93 40.26
C GLU A 747 -25.36 -25.86 38.90
N LEU A 748 -25.56 -24.78 38.13
CA LEU A 748 -24.88 -24.54 36.87
C LEU A 748 -23.36 -24.49 37.07
N ARG A 749 -22.91 -23.71 38.05
CA ARG A 749 -21.50 -23.59 38.45
C ARG A 749 -20.91 -24.90 38.95
N ALA A 750 -21.71 -25.78 39.52
CA ALA A 750 -21.28 -27.11 39.95
C ALA A 750 -21.26 -28.16 38.81
N THR A 751 -21.74 -27.81 37.61
CA THR A 751 -21.85 -28.72 36.46
C THR A 751 -20.82 -28.37 35.38
N PRO A 752 -19.62 -29.01 35.35
CA PRO A 752 -18.51 -28.59 34.49
C PRO A 752 -18.86 -28.46 33.00
N SER A 753 -19.73 -29.32 32.48
CA SER A 753 -20.14 -29.28 31.06
C SER A 753 -21.07 -28.11 30.69
N ARG A 754 -21.51 -27.30 31.67
CA ARG A 754 -22.51 -26.24 31.50
C ARG A 754 -22.14 -24.91 32.15
N GLN A 755 -21.02 -24.83 32.87
CA GLN A 755 -20.58 -23.60 33.55
C GLN A 755 -20.55 -22.39 32.61
N TRP A 756 -20.09 -22.58 31.37
CA TRP A 756 -19.97 -21.55 30.35
C TRP A 756 -21.30 -20.86 29.98
N LEU A 757 -22.45 -21.46 30.32
CA LEU A 757 -23.76 -20.88 30.07
C LEU A 757 -24.05 -19.68 30.99
N GLU A 758 -23.24 -19.47 32.03
CA GLU A 758 -23.41 -18.35 32.97
C GLU A 758 -23.28 -16.99 32.27
N SER A 759 -22.25 -16.82 31.43
CA SER A 759 -22.03 -15.58 30.68
C SER A 759 -22.89 -15.43 29.43
N VAL A 760 -23.79 -16.37 29.12
CA VAL A 760 -24.82 -16.11 28.11
C VAL A 760 -25.72 -14.99 28.64
N CYS A 761 -25.73 -13.87 27.93
CA CYS A 761 -26.38 -12.64 28.40
C CYS A 761 -27.87 -12.66 28.10
N SER A 762 -28.19 -12.78 26.82
CA SER A 762 -29.56 -12.71 26.34
C SER A 762 -29.70 -13.34 24.97
N PHE A 763 -30.95 -13.46 24.53
CA PHE A 763 -31.31 -13.85 23.18
C PHE A 763 -32.24 -12.82 22.56
N PHE A 764 -32.08 -12.55 21.26
CA PHE A 764 -32.96 -11.66 20.51
C PHE A 764 -33.26 -12.21 19.11
N VAL A 765 -34.33 -11.71 18.51
CA VAL A 765 -34.76 -12.02 17.14
C VAL A 765 -34.38 -10.83 16.26
N PRO A 766 -33.34 -10.95 15.40
CA PRO A 766 -32.95 -9.84 14.54
C PRO A 766 -34.05 -9.49 13.53
N ASP A 767 -34.14 -8.21 13.19
CA ASP A 767 -35.07 -7.70 12.19
C ASP A 767 -34.95 -8.46 10.87
N ARG A 768 -36.10 -8.65 10.23
CA ARG A 768 -36.21 -9.32 8.92
C ARG A 768 -35.68 -10.77 8.94
N THR A 769 -35.53 -11.39 10.11
CA THR A 769 -35.16 -12.82 10.29
C THR A 769 -36.13 -13.59 11.18
N GLU A 770 -37.37 -13.82 10.71
CA GLU A 770 -38.46 -14.38 11.53
C GLU A 770 -38.20 -15.77 12.16
N ARG A 771 -37.20 -16.53 11.67
CA ARG A 771 -36.85 -17.88 12.13
C ARG A 771 -35.51 -17.97 12.87
N LEU A 772 -34.84 -16.84 13.08
CA LEU A 772 -33.51 -16.78 13.63
C LEU A 772 -33.54 -16.23 15.06
N LEU A 773 -32.88 -16.92 15.96
CA LEU A 773 -32.60 -16.46 17.31
C LEU A 773 -31.10 -16.27 17.46
N VAL A 774 -30.67 -15.16 18.05
CA VAL A 774 -29.25 -14.85 18.27
C VAL A 774 -29.00 -14.70 19.75
N GLY A 775 -28.06 -15.47 20.28
CA GLY A 775 -27.60 -15.38 21.66
C GLY A 775 -26.24 -14.69 21.76
N TRP A 776 -26.08 -13.84 22.78
CA TRP A 776 -24.81 -13.17 23.09
C TRP A 776 -24.10 -13.86 24.25
N ILE A 777 -22.79 -14.05 24.12
CA ILE A 777 -21.91 -14.57 25.18
C ILE A 777 -20.61 -13.78 25.22
N TYR A 778 -20.06 -13.57 26.41
CA TYR A 778 -18.85 -12.77 26.60
C TYR A 778 -17.79 -13.49 27.45
N GLY A 779 -16.60 -12.91 27.46
CA GLY A 779 -15.53 -13.18 28.40
C GLY A 779 -14.90 -14.56 28.28
N HIS A 780 -14.48 -15.12 29.42
CA HIS A 780 -13.86 -16.44 29.51
C HIS A 780 -14.77 -17.57 28.99
N ASP A 781 -16.06 -17.45 29.26
CA ASP A 781 -17.06 -18.42 28.86
C ASP A 781 -17.32 -18.39 27.35
N ALA A 782 -17.22 -17.23 26.69
CA ALA A 782 -17.21 -17.17 25.23
C ALA A 782 -16.04 -17.97 24.65
N ARG A 783 -14.82 -17.77 25.16
CA ARG A 783 -13.62 -18.54 24.73
C ARG A 783 -13.78 -20.04 24.97
N THR A 784 -14.39 -20.41 26.08
CA THR A 784 -14.74 -21.81 26.35
C THR A 784 -15.72 -22.32 25.30
N MET A 785 -16.81 -21.58 25.06
CA MET A 785 -17.82 -21.90 24.05
C MET A 785 -17.20 -22.08 22.67
N GLU A 786 -16.28 -21.21 22.22
CA GLU A 786 -15.63 -21.32 20.90
C GLU A 786 -14.97 -22.71 20.67
N SER A 787 -14.39 -23.27 21.73
CA SER A 787 -13.65 -24.54 21.72
C SER A 787 -14.54 -25.80 21.77
N LEU A 788 -15.79 -25.67 22.21
CA LEU A 788 -16.69 -26.80 22.39
C LEU A 788 -17.18 -27.37 21.05
N PRO A 789 -17.43 -28.69 20.96
CA PRO A 789 -18.16 -29.28 19.85
C PRO A 789 -19.51 -28.61 19.62
N GLU A 790 -19.93 -28.50 18.36
CA GLU A 790 -21.19 -27.84 18.00
C GLU A 790 -22.42 -28.45 18.71
N ALA A 791 -22.48 -29.77 18.81
CA ALA A 791 -23.57 -30.47 19.47
C ALA A 791 -23.71 -30.08 20.95
N ASP A 792 -22.58 -29.90 21.65
CA ASP A 792 -22.57 -29.53 23.07
C ASP A 792 -23.04 -28.09 23.28
N VAL A 793 -22.68 -27.19 22.36
CA VAL A 793 -23.17 -25.81 22.37
C VAL A 793 -24.67 -25.76 22.11
N ILE A 794 -25.15 -26.47 21.07
CA ILE A 794 -26.59 -26.55 20.79
C ILE A 794 -27.35 -27.12 21.98
N ASP A 795 -26.87 -28.21 22.59
CA ASP A 795 -27.55 -28.80 23.75
C ASP A 795 -27.53 -27.90 24.99
N GLY A 796 -26.44 -27.15 25.20
CA GLY A 796 -26.35 -26.12 26.25
C GLY A 796 -27.33 -24.97 26.05
N LEU A 797 -27.42 -24.43 24.82
CA LEU A 797 -28.36 -23.35 24.48
C LEU A 797 -29.80 -23.84 24.57
N MET A 798 -30.10 -25.03 24.08
CA MET A 798 -31.44 -25.62 24.21
C MET A 798 -31.79 -25.96 25.66
N TYR A 799 -30.80 -26.19 26.54
CA TYR A 799 -31.02 -26.26 27.98
C TYR A 799 -31.44 -24.90 28.55
N LEU A 800 -30.73 -23.80 28.19
CA LEU A 800 -31.11 -22.45 28.62
C LEU A 800 -32.53 -22.08 28.15
N LEU A 801 -32.83 -22.25 26.87
CA LEU A 801 -34.15 -21.92 26.32
C LEU A 801 -35.27 -22.63 27.08
N ARG A 802 -35.10 -23.92 27.41
CA ARG A 802 -36.09 -24.70 28.18
C ARG A 802 -36.15 -24.34 29.66
N LYS A 803 -35.04 -23.90 30.26
CA LYS A 803 -34.97 -23.53 31.68
C LYS A 803 -35.71 -22.21 31.91
N PHE A 804 -35.57 -21.27 30.99
CA PHE A 804 -36.08 -19.91 31.14
C PHE A 804 -37.43 -19.65 30.46
N LEU A 805 -37.76 -20.35 29.39
CA LEU A 805 -39.02 -20.13 28.67
C LEU A 805 -40.04 -21.23 29.03
N PRO A 806 -41.21 -20.86 29.57
CA PRO A 806 -42.21 -21.82 30.01
C PRO A 806 -42.89 -22.51 28.81
N ALA A 807 -42.90 -23.85 28.81
CA ALA A 807 -43.30 -24.67 27.66
C ALA A 807 -44.81 -24.61 27.31
N ASP A 808 -45.65 -24.08 28.19
CA ASP A 808 -47.07 -23.83 27.93
C ASP A 808 -47.29 -22.53 27.13
N GLN A 809 -46.41 -21.54 27.27
CA GLN A 809 -46.45 -20.29 26.52
C GLN A 809 -45.63 -20.37 25.22
N PHE A 810 -44.51 -21.08 25.25
CA PHE A 810 -43.59 -21.25 24.12
C PHE A 810 -43.69 -22.68 23.60
N ARG A 811 -43.71 -22.88 22.27
CA ARG A 811 -43.84 -24.21 21.64
C ARG A 811 -42.55 -25.05 21.70
N LEU A 812 -41.83 -24.96 22.81
CA LEU A 812 -40.53 -25.58 23.08
C LEU A 812 -40.69 -27.03 23.58
N GLN A 813 -40.85 -27.96 22.64
CA GLN A 813 -40.87 -29.38 22.94
C GLN A 813 -39.45 -29.93 23.17
N ARG A 814 -39.35 -31.11 23.79
CA ARG A 814 -38.06 -31.79 24.01
C ARG A 814 -37.33 -32.10 22.69
N SER A 815 -38.09 -32.37 21.63
CA SER A 815 -37.61 -32.62 20.26
C SER A 815 -37.19 -31.35 19.53
N THR A 816 -37.60 -30.15 19.97
CA THR A 816 -37.22 -28.89 19.31
C THR A 816 -35.70 -28.76 19.29
N ARG A 817 -35.17 -28.48 18.11
CA ARG A 817 -33.75 -28.22 17.83
C ARG A 817 -33.66 -27.20 16.69
N PRO A 818 -32.57 -26.40 16.62
CA PRO A 818 -32.34 -25.56 15.47
C PRO A 818 -32.14 -26.44 14.23
N ALA A 819 -32.73 -26.03 13.11
CA ALA A 819 -32.48 -26.60 11.78
C ALA A 819 -31.08 -26.23 11.28
N TRP A 820 -30.55 -25.09 11.75
CA TRP A 820 -29.19 -24.66 11.45
C TRP A 820 -28.61 -23.86 12.62
N PHE A 821 -27.31 -24.04 12.85
CA PHE A 821 -26.56 -23.34 13.89
C PHE A 821 -25.27 -22.77 13.34
N SER A 822 -24.85 -21.63 13.87
CA SER A 822 -23.50 -21.10 13.69
C SER A 822 -23.10 -20.21 14.87
N ARG A 823 -21.82 -19.89 14.98
CA ARG A 823 -21.27 -19.01 16.02
C ARG A 823 -20.05 -18.26 15.50
N SER A 824 -19.78 -17.08 16.05
CA SER A 824 -18.47 -16.45 15.90
C SER A 824 -17.42 -17.14 16.79
N ARG A 825 -16.14 -16.93 16.45
CA ARG A 825 -14.98 -17.42 17.21
C ARG A 825 -13.85 -16.40 17.17
N TRP A 826 -14.07 -15.23 17.77
CA TRP A 826 -13.15 -14.10 17.64
C TRP A 826 -11.82 -14.29 18.38
N TYR A 827 -11.79 -15.07 19.45
CA TYR A 827 -10.56 -15.31 20.22
C TYR A 827 -9.69 -16.43 19.64
N SER A 828 -10.31 -17.54 19.25
CA SER A 828 -9.61 -18.71 18.70
C SER A 828 -9.01 -18.43 17.34
N ASP A 829 -9.57 -17.46 16.61
CA ASP A 829 -8.99 -16.95 15.37
C ASP A 829 -7.64 -16.26 15.66
N PRO A 830 -6.51 -16.80 15.14
CA PRO A 830 -5.19 -16.26 15.40
C PRO A 830 -4.95 -14.88 14.77
N HIS A 831 -5.85 -14.41 13.89
CA HIS A 831 -5.76 -13.12 13.22
C HIS A 831 -6.55 -12.01 13.94
N PHE A 832 -7.29 -12.35 15.00
CA PHE A 832 -8.04 -11.37 15.81
C PHE A 832 -7.74 -11.47 17.31
N ARG A 833 -7.70 -12.67 17.89
CA ARG A 833 -7.41 -12.88 19.33
C ARG A 833 -8.28 -12.05 20.27
N GLY A 834 -9.54 -11.84 19.90
CA GLY A 834 -10.51 -11.06 20.67
C GLY A 834 -11.43 -10.23 19.78
N SER A 835 -12.43 -9.64 20.42
CA SER A 835 -13.50 -8.88 19.75
C SER A 835 -13.14 -7.41 19.65
N TYR A 836 -12.95 -6.69 20.76
CA TYR A 836 -12.55 -5.27 20.75
C TYR A 836 -12.00 -4.81 22.10
N SER A 837 -11.43 -3.61 22.12
CA SER A 837 -10.62 -3.11 23.22
C SER A 837 -11.41 -2.44 24.36
N SER A 838 -10.74 -2.15 25.48
CA SER A 838 -11.28 -1.29 26.54
C SER A 838 -10.15 -0.74 27.40
N ARG A 839 -10.45 0.28 28.21
CA ARG A 839 -9.54 0.78 29.24
C ARG A 839 -9.58 -0.12 30.46
N SER A 840 -8.42 -0.46 31.02
CA SER A 840 -8.29 -1.34 32.17
C SER A 840 -7.62 -0.69 33.36
N ILE A 841 -7.83 -1.27 34.54
CA ILE A 841 -7.05 -0.93 35.75
C ILE A 841 -5.55 -1.12 35.53
N LYS A 842 -5.15 -2.05 34.65
CA LYS A 842 -3.75 -2.27 34.28
C LYS A 842 -3.21 -1.10 33.46
N SER A 843 -3.95 -0.63 32.45
CA SER A 843 -3.56 0.54 31.66
C SER A 843 -3.41 1.79 32.53
N ASP A 844 -4.29 1.98 33.52
CA ASP A 844 -4.19 3.12 34.43
C ASP A 844 -2.97 3.03 35.35
N ALA A 845 -2.71 1.84 35.90
CA ALA A 845 -1.58 1.61 36.80
C ALA A 845 -0.22 1.90 36.15
N ILE A 846 -0.10 1.70 34.83
CA ILE A 846 1.13 1.94 34.07
C ILE A 846 1.07 3.23 33.23
N GLY A 847 -0.01 4.00 33.32
CA GLY A 847 -0.20 5.26 32.59
C GLY A 847 -0.24 5.11 31.07
N ALA A 848 -0.75 3.99 30.54
CA ALA A 848 -0.78 3.72 29.12
C ALA A 848 -2.14 4.02 28.48
N THR A 849 -2.13 4.62 27.31
CA THR A 849 -3.34 5.10 26.62
C THR A 849 -3.41 4.64 25.16
N ALA A 850 -4.58 4.79 24.54
CA ALA A 850 -4.74 4.58 23.09
C ALA A 850 -3.90 5.58 22.26
N ALA A 851 -3.61 6.77 22.80
CA ALA A 851 -2.75 7.75 22.14
C ALA A 851 -1.28 7.28 22.07
N ASP A 852 -0.79 6.60 23.11
CA ASP A 852 0.53 5.96 23.10
C ASP A 852 0.59 4.85 22.03
N LEU A 853 -0.50 4.10 21.85
CA LEU A 853 -0.63 3.13 20.76
C LEU A 853 -0.72 3.80 19.38
N ALA A 854 -1.31 4.98 19.25
CA ALA A 854 -1.40 5.74 18.00
C ALA A 854 -0.09 6.43 17.57
N PHE A 855 0.84 6.67 18.51
CA PHE A 855 2.04 7.45 18.21
C PHE A 855 2.97 6.71 17.22
N PRO A 856 3.35 7.29 16.07
CA PRO A 856 4.16 6.58 15.09
C PRO A 856 5.59 6.36 15.58
N LEU A 857 6.22 5.27 15.14
CA LEU A 857 7.68 5.13 15.22
C LEU A 857 8.30 5.98 14.13
N THR A 858 9.24 6.83 14.52
CA THR A 858 9.80 7.82 13.62
C THR A 858 11.32 7.72 13.57
N THR A 859 11.90 8.16 12.46
CA THR A 859 13.35 8.36 12.36
C THR A 859 13.62 9.84 12.20
N ARG A 860 14.67 10.32 12.87
CA ARG A 860 15.26 11.63 12.55
C ARG A 860 16.25 11.40 11.43
N GLN A 861 15.96 11.90 10.23
CA GLN A 861 17.02 12.10 9.26
C GLN A 861 17.97 13.16 9.85
N SER A 862 19.18 12.75 10.18
CA SER A 862 20.19 13.67 10.71
C SER A 862 20.70 14.53 9.55
N GLY A 863 20.35 15.82 9.53
CA GLY A 863 20.98 16.76 8.61
C GLY A 863 20.16 17.98 8.23
N VAL A 864 18.84 17.89 8.09
CA VAL A 864 18.02 18.99 7.55
C VAL A 864 16.61 18.99 8.12
N SER A 865 16.21 20.09 8.75
CA SER A 865 14.85 20.39 9.25
C SER A 865 14.29 19.41 10.29
N ASP A 866 13.52 19.89 11.26
CA ASP A 866 12.87 19.06 12.29
C ASP A 866 11.71 18.19 11.73
N VAL A 867 11.80 17.72 10.47
CA VAL A 867 10.76 16.86 9.88
C VAL A 867 10.99 15.42 10.32
N THR A 868 10.15 15.00 11.25
CA THR A 868 10.16 13.66 11.83
C THR A 868 9.31 12.74 10.94
N LEU A 869 9.93 11.83 10.18
CA LEU A 869 9.23 10.92 9.27
C LEU A 869 8.66 9.71 10.01
N PRO A 870 7.36 9.39 9.85
CA PRO A 870 6.78 8.18 10.42
C PRO A 870 7.17 6.96 9.58
N ILE A 871 7.91 6.01 10.16
CA ILE A 871 8.30 4.76 9.49
C ILE A 871 7.27 3.65 9.75
N VAL A 872 6.80 3.55 11.00
CA VAL A 872 5.75 2.60 11.38
C VAL A 872 4.63 3.35 12.08
N GLN A 873 3.46 3.31 11.47
CA GLN A 873 2.23 3.94 11.93
C GLN A 873 1.28 2.87 12.47
N PHE A 874 0.42 3.25 13.42
CA PHE A 874 -0.53 2.33 14.05
C PHE A 874 -1.94 2.90 13.91
N ALA A 875 -2.80 2.14 13.26
CA ALA A 875 -4.23 2.42 13.14
C ALA A 875 -5.05 1.20 13.61
N GLY A 876 -6.36 1.35 13.64
CA GLY A 876 -7.27 0.37 14.22
C GLY A 876 -7.97 0.93 15.45
N GLU A 877 -9.10 0.30 15.82
CA GLU A 877 -9.99 0.78 16.88
C GLU A 877 -9.25 1.06 18.21
N ALA A 878 -8.32 0.19 18.62
CA ALA A 878 -7.60 0.33 19.88
C ALA A 878 -6.65 1.55 19.92
N SER A 879 -6.36 2.16 18.76
CA SER A 879 -5.51 3.35 18.64
C SER A 879 -6.32 4.65 18.62
N HIS A 880 -7.65 4.60 18.70
CA HIS A 880 -8.47 5.81 18.75
C HIS A 880 -8.73 6.20 20.21
N PRO A 881 -8.39 7.43 20.65
CA PRO A 881 -8.55 7.81 22.06
C PRO A 881 -10.01 7.82 22.53
N GLN A 882 -10.92 8.30 21.68
CA GLN A 882 -12.32 8.54 22.07
C GLN A 882 -13.33 7.55 21.50
N PHE A 883 -13.00 6.84 20.41
CA PHE A 883 -13.91 5.94 19.70
C PHE A 883 -13.32 4.54 19.59
N TYR A 884 -12.53 4.12 20.58
CA TYR A 884 -12.04 2.75 20.65
C TYR A 884 -13.21 1.76 20.61
N SER A 885 -12.96 0.54 20.17
CA SER A 885 -13.95 -0.54 20.05
C SER A 885 -15.02 -0.39 18.98
N THR A 886 -14.95 0.66 18.17
CA THR A 886 -15.96 0.92 17.13
C THR A 886 -15.37 0.89 15.73
N VAL A 887 -16.26 0.71 14.73
CA VAL A 887 -15.87 0.84 13.31
C VAL A 887 -15.52 2.29 12.96
N GLN A 888 -16.21 3.28 13.53
CA GLN A 888 -15.86 4.69 13.31
C GLN A 888 -14.45 5.01 13.82
N GLY A 889 -14.06 4.53 15.00
CA GLY A 889 -12.70 4.70 15.50
C GLY A 889 -11.65 4.01 14.63
N ALA A 890 -11.98 2.82 14.11
CA ALA A 890 -11.11 2.13 13.15
C ALA A 890 -10.92 2.96 11.86
N ILE A 891 -12.00 3.45 11.24
CA ILE A 891 -11.92 4.25 10.00
C ILE A 891 -11.17 5.57 10.26
N ALA A 892 -11.51 6.29 11.33
CA ALA A 892 -10.89 7.57 11.67
C ALA A 892 -9.39 7.42 11.94
N SER A 893 -8.98 6.36 12.65
CA SER A 893 -7.55 6.08 12.85
C SER A 893 -6.83 5.71 11.55
N GLY A 894 -7.49 5.03 10.60
CA GLY A 894 -6.95 4.77 9.27
C GLY A 894 -6.72 6.05 8.47
N TRP A 895 -7.72 6.94 8.45
CA TRP A 895 -7.59 8.28 7.85
C TRP A 895 -6.50 9.11 8.52
N ARG A 896 -6.41 9.08 9.86
CA ARG A 896 -5.36 9.78 10.61
C ARG A 896 -3.96 9.39 10.14
N GLU A 897 -3.66 8.10 10.02
CA GLU A 897 -2.33 7.65 9.59
C GLU A 897 -2.09 7.87 8.09
N ALA A 898 -3.13 7.82 7.25
CA ALA A 898 -3.00 8.23 5.86
C ALA A 898 -2.72 9.74 5.74
N ASP A 899 -3.44 10.56 6.49
CA ASP A 899 -3.34 12.03 6.45
C ASP A 899 -1.97 12.50 6.96
N ARG A 900 -1.35 11.81 7.92
CA ARG A 900 0.06 12.04 8.31
C ARG A 900 1.01 11.96 7.11
N LEU A 901 0.88 10.94 6.27
CA LEU A 901 1.70 10.79 5.06
C LEU A 901 1.31 11.83 3.99
N ILE A 902 0.01 12.04 3.79
CA ILE A 902 -0.48 13.03 2.82
C ILE A 902 0.04 14.41 3.16
N ASP A 903 0.08 14.81 4.43
CA ASP A 903 0.58 16.12 4.85
C ASP A 903 2.08 16.28 4.64
N ILE A 904 2.87 15.21 4.82
CA ILE A 904 4.31 15.21 4.53
C ILE A 904 4.56 15.35 3.03
N TYR A 905 3.85 14.58 2.20
CA TYR A 905 4.07 14.53 0.75
C TYR A 905 3.21 15.52 -0.05
N ARG A 906 2.36 16.31 0.62
CA ARG A 906 1.43 17.29 0.02
C ARG A 906 2.08 18.28 -0.94
N PRO A 907 3.25 18.87 -0.64
CA PRO A 907 3.90 19.82 -1.55
C PRO A 907 4.25 19.20 -2.90
N ASN A 908 4.58 17.90 -2.93
CA ASN A 908 4.97 17.17 -4.14
C ASN A 908 3.75 16.62 -4.90
N MET A 909 2.61 16.41 -4.21
CA MET A 909 1.38 15.81 -4.78
C MET A 909 0.42 16.84 -5.42
N LEU A 910 0.53 18.13 -5.09
CA LEU A 910 -0.31 19.21 -5.68
C LEU A 910 0.01 19.51 -7.16
N ASN A 911 1.12 18.98 -7.70
CA ASN A 911 1.56 19.15 -9.09
C ASN A 911 1.12 18.02 -10.03
N ARG A 912 0.31 17.06 -9.56
CA ARG A 912 -0.28 15.98 -10.39
C ARG A 912 -1.70 16.37 -10.80
N PRO A 913 -2.15 16.08 -12.04
CA PRO A 913 -3.53 16.33 -12.43
C PRO A 913 -4.45 15.55 -11.48
N ALA A 914 -5.30 16.26 -10.73
CA ALA A 914 -6.28 15.63 -9.88
C ALA A 914 -7.18 14.73 -10.74
N ALA A 915 -7.28 13.43 -10.40
CA ALA A 915 -8.43 12.65 -10.82
C ALA A 915 -9.68 13.40 -10.36
N SER A 916 -10.61 13.60 -11.30
CA SER A 916 -11.77 14.50 -11.22
C SER A 916 -12.16 14.95 -9.81
N THR A 917 -12.13 16.25 -9.56
CA THR A 917 -12.63 16.89 -8.34
C THR A 917 -14.07 16.47 -8.04
N THR A 918 -14.23 15.43 -7.23
CA THR A 918 -15.49 15.15 -6.55
C THR A 918 -15.64 16.14 -5.39
N LYS A 919 -16.84 16.72 -5.27
CA LYS A 919 -17.23 17.54 -4.12
C LYS A 919 -16.79 16.84 -2.83
N ASN A 920 -15.95 17.48 -2.03
CA ASN A 920 -15.78 17.09 -0.64
C ASN A 920 -17.16 17.09 0.00
N LEU A 921 -17.60 15.94 0.51
CA LEU A 921 -18.74 15.87 1.41
C LEU A 921 -18.42 16.77 2.61
N PRO A 922 -19.28 17.73 2.97
CA PRO A 922 -19.07 18.53 4.17
C PRO A 922 -19.24 17.61 5.38
N MET A 923 -18.13 17.08 5.89
CA MET A 923 -18.15 16.34 7.15
C MET A 923 -18.52 17.32 8.27
N LYS A 924 -19.67 17.06 8.91
CA LYS A 924 -20.16 17.84 10.06
C LYS A 924 -19.67 17.31 11.41
N GLY A 925 -18.80 16.31 11.44
CA GLY A 925 -18.14 15.83 12.66
C GLY A 925 -16.76 16.46 12.84
N LYS A 926 -16.41 16.82 14.09
CA LYS A 926 -15.01 17.11 14.45
C LYS A 926 -14.23 15.80 14.40
N LEU A 927 -13.13 15.78 13.65
CA LEU A 927 -12.07 14.76 13.77
C LEU A 927 -11.23 15.04 15.01
#